data_AF-A0A9W4MQ30-F1
#
_entry.id   AF-A0A9W4MQ30-F1
#
_cell.length_a   1.000
_cell.length_b   1.000
_cell.length_c   1.000
_cell.angle_alpha   90.00
_cell.angle_beta   90.00
_cell.angle_gamma   90.00
#
_symmetry.space_group_name_H-M   'P 1'
#
loop_
_entity.id
_entity.type
_entity.pdbx_description
1 polymer ?
#
loop_
_entity_poly.entity_id
_entity_poly.type
_entity_poly.pdbx_seq_one_letter_code
_entity_poly.pdbx_strand_id
1 'polypeptide(L)'
;MKGFRQRVHDQLSRAKDNKSSKKKDSNSASQNQASLGISNAQQSTSPSQGTPTSSTTSLNDPRNKSPDNASPAGTPSAGGAPHPGTPVQHYIPQAGAAGQPASNGPGTPTRQGQPPAPSVIISPSTHVPPPGAAETMPGDLAPPRKSHVFDRLQTTPKDMSEGIRTPKRQHSSRFDISDQRQRELEKLPGFHEVPPNRRQDLFMQKIDQCNIIFDFNDPTADMKSKEIKRLALHELLDYVANNRSVITEPMYPRVVEMFAKNLFRPIPPPLTPQGEAFDPEEDEPVLEVAWPHIQVVYEFFLRFIESQDFNTNIAKGYIDHQFVLSLLDLFDSEDPRERDFLKTTLHRIYGKFLNLRSYIRRSINNVFFQFMYETERHNGIAELLEILGSIINGFALPLKEEHKLFLTRVLLPMHKVKSLSMYHPQLAYCIVQFLEKDSTLTEDVVLGLLRFWPKTNSTKEVMYLNEVEDIFEVMDPGEFAKVQEPLFNQLAKSVASPHFQVAERALYFWNNEYFCNLVSDNVETILPIMFAPLYENSKGHWNRTIHSMVYNAMKMFMEINPQLFDECSHEFTEHQNNADQREKIRSDRWDIIEQQAKDRKNGIPPPPPPALDVPEPIDEVEAMTHESQKRLNTLKLQEDPDASKERPSREGTPNSTRRRGSIRNSGRRRRSGSGSEVRPRRRSVGSGTSATNVQILHRSNSTK
;
A
#
# COMPACT_ATOMS: atom_id res chain seq x y z
N MET A 1 1.20 -42.48 -20.23
CA MET A 1 2.16 -41.36 -20.13
C MET A 1 2.59 -40.76 -21.48
N LYS A 2 3.24 -41.48 -22.42
CA LYS A 2 3.78 -40.91 -23.69
C LYS A 2 2.89 -39.85 -24.37
N GLY A 3 1.60 -40.14 -24.56
CA GLY A 3 0.61 -39.22 -25.16
C GLY A 3 0.21 -37.98 -24.34
N PHE A 4 0.83 -37.71 -23.17
CA PHE A 4 0.74 -36.43 -22.47
C PHE A 4 1.99 -35.58 -22.71
N ARG A 5 3.21 -36.13 -22.48
CA ARG A 5 4.47 -35.48 -22.91
C ARG A 5 4.41 -35.05 -24.39
N GLN A 6 3.91 -35.95 -25.25
CA GLN A 6 3.67 -35.64 -26.66
C GLN A 6 2.66 -34.51 -26.86
N ARG A 7 1.55 -34.43 -26.09
CA ARG A 7 0.57 -33.32 -26.21
C ARG A 7 1.09 -31.98 -25.69
N VAL A 8 1.97 -31.97 -24.70
CA VAL A 8 2.70 -30.76 -24.27
C VAL A 8 3.63 -30.34 -25.41
N HIS A 9 4.47 -31.25 -25.89
CA HIS A 9 5.47 -31.00 -26.94
C HIS A 9 4.84 -30.60 -28.31
N ASP A 10 3.71 -31.20 -28.70
CA ASP A 10 2.99 -30.93 -29.95
C ASP A 10 2.20 -29.62 -29.91
N GLN A 11 1.79 -29.15 -28.73
CA GLN A 11 1.20 -27.81 -28.60
C GLN A 11 2.28 -26.73 -28.58
N LEU A 12 3.45 -27.01 -28.00
CA LEU A 12 4.61 -26.11 -28.00
C LEU A 12 5.23 -25.95 -29.40
N SER A 13 5.27 -27.00 -30.23
CA SER A 13 5.67 -26.89 -31.64
C SER A 13 4.67 -26.05 -32.42
N ARG A 14 3.37 -26.34 -32.32
CA ARG A 14 2.29 -25.55 -32.92
C ARG A 14 2.31 -24.07 -32.50
N ALA A 15 2.68 -23.77 -31.25
CA ALA A 15 2.84 -22.40 -30.77
C ALA A 15 4.04 -21.66 -31.41
N LYS A 16 5.14 -22.37 -31.72
CA LYS A 16 6.24 -21.82 -32.53
C LYS A 16 5.81 -21.61 -33.99
N ASP A 17 5.11 -22.58 -34.59
CA ASP A 17 4.68 -22.52 -36.00
C ASP A 17 3.67 -21.38 -36.25
N ASN A 18 2.81 -21.06 -35.28
CA ASN A 18 1.87 -19.95 -35.38
C ASN A 18 2.55 -18.56 -35.37
N LYS A 19 3.86 -18.49 -35.07
CA LYS A 19 4.70 -17.28 -35.19
C LYS A 19 5.42 -17.18 -36.54
N SER A 20 5.53 -18.25 -37.32
CA SER A 20 6.15 -18.26 -38.66
C SER A 20 5.12 -18.16 -39.80
N SER A 21 3.91 -18.66 -39.60
CA SER A 21 2.90 -18.87 -40.66
C SER A 21 2.05 -17.64 -41.05
N LYS A 22 2.59 -16.40 -41.01
CA LYS A 22 1.86 -15.17 -41.43
C LYS A 22 2.53 -14.31 -42.50
N LYS A 23 3.28 -14.97 -43.39
CA LYS A 23 3.64 -14.57 -44.77
C LYS A 23 3.78 -15.86 -45.59
N LYS A 24 3.38 -15.96 -46.85
CA LYS A 24 2.52 -15.12 -47.71
C LYS A 24 2.24 -15.97 -48.96
N ASP A 25 0.99 -16.17 -49.35
CA ASP A 25 0.68 -16.81 -50.64
C ASP A 25 -0.34 -16.00 -51.44
N SER A 26 -0.02 -15.77 -52.71
CA SER A 26 -0.91 -15.13 -53.69
C SER A 26 -0.42 -15.38 -55.12
N ASN A 27 -1.21 -16.15 -55.87
CA ASN A 27 -1.20 -16.36 -57.33
C ASN A 27 -0.08 -17.21 -57.97
N SER A 28 -0.57 -18.16 -58.76
CA SER A 28 0.12 -19.01 -59.73
C SER A 28 0.46 -18.29 -61.05
N ALA A 29 1.55 -18.70 -61.71
CA ALA A 29 1.57 -18.88 -63.18
C ALA A 29 2.74 -19.78 -63.66
N SER A 30 2.38 -20.86 -64.36
CA SER A 30 3.05 -21.46 -65.55
C SER A 30 4.57 -21.70 -65.63
N GLN A 31 4.93 -22.99 -65.49
CA GLN A 31 5.80 -23.80 -66.39
C GLN A 31 7.30 -23.50 -66.59
N ASN A 32 8.10 -24.57 -66.39
CA ASN A 32 9.30 -25.04 -67.14
C ASN A 32 10.42 -24.02 -67.51
N GLN A 33 11.71 -24.24 -67.21
CA GLN A 33 12.47 -25.49 -67.42
C GLN A 33 13.78 -25.55 -66.56
N ALA A 34 14.62 -26.55 -66.85
CA ALA A 34 15.95 -26.87 -66.27
C ALA A 34 17.05 -25.77 -66.50
N SER A 35 18.22 -25.72 -65.83
CA SER A 35 18.79 -26.40 -64.62
C SER A 35 20.19 -25.83 -64.28
N LEU A 36 20.76 -26.21 -63.11
CA LEU A 36 22.17 -26.00 -62.63
C LEU A 36 22.58 -24.55 -62.28
N GLY A 37 23.47 -24.33 -61.28
CA GLY A 37 23.92 -22.96 -60.94
C GLY A 37 24.65 -22.62 -59.62
N ILE A 38 25.21 -23.58 -58.88
CA ILE A 38 26.32 -23.47 -57.87
C ILE A 38 26.59 -22.11 -57.13
N SER A 39 26.52 -22.17 -55.79
CA SER A 39 27.34 -21.48 -54.75
C SER A 39 26.98 -20.10 -54.15
N ASN A 40 27.18 -20.09 -52.81
CA ASN A 40 27.55 -19.02 -51.86
C ASN A 40 26.67 -17.78 -51.65
N ALA A 41 26.64 -17.36 -50.38
CA ALA A 41 25.93 -16.20 -49.87
C ALA A 41 26.82 -15.43 -48.88
N GLN A 42 26.73 -14.10 -48.87
CA GLN A 42 27.02 -13.32 -47.66
C GLN A 42 26.31 -11.95 -47.65
N GLN A 43 25.53 -11.76 -46.59
CA GLN A 43 25.08 -10.53 -45.88
C GLN A 43 25.20 -9.14 -46.54
N SER A 44 24.10 -8.37 -46.48
CA SER A 44 24.12 -6.90 -46.47
C SER A 44 22.98 -6.24 -45.65
N THR A 45 23.38 -5.43 -44.67
CA THR A 45 22.86 -4.08 -44.26
C THR A 45 21.35 -3.72 -44.24
N SER A 46 20.83 -3.41 -43.02
CA SER A 46 20.25 -2.11 -42.52
C SER A 46 19.19 -1.31 -43.33
N PRO A 47 18.61 -0.14 -42.88
CA PRO A 47 18.53 0.53 -41.55
C PRO A 47 17.09 1.02 -41.13
N SER A 48 16.94 1.72 -39.97
CA SER A 48 16.01 2.86 -39.61
C SER A 48 14.50 2.86 -39.99
N GLN A 49 13.49 3.39 -39.27
CA GLN A 49 13.29 4.18 -38.00
C GLN A 49 11.75 4.22 -37.71
N GLY A 50 11.16 4.75 -36.62
CA GLY A 50 11.68 5.24 -35.33
C GLY A 50 10.84 6.37 -34.65
N THR A 51 10.40 6.17 -33.39
CA THR A 51 10.04 7.19 -32.33
C THR A 51 8.73 8.02 -32.45
N PRO A 52 8.24 8.72 -31.38
CA PRO A 52 8.74 8.83 -29.98
C PRO A 52 7.73 8.61 -28.82
N THR A 53 8.25 8.45 -27.59
CA THR A 53 7.56 8.73 -26.31
C THR A 53 8.52 9.39 -25.29
N SER A 54 7.97 10.02 -24.25
CA SER A 54 8.65 10.93 -23.30
C SER A 54 9.56 10.20 -22.28
N SER A 55 10.83 10.59 -22.10
CA SER A 55 11.34 11.66 -21.22
C SER A 55 11.40 11.31 -19.71
N THR A 56 12.60 10.97 -19.23
CA THR A 56 12.96 10.94 -17.79
C THR A 56 14.30 11.65 -17.61
N THR A 57 14.46 12.41 -16.52
CA THR A 57 15.67 13.21 -16.22
C THR A 57 16.56 12.54 -15.18
N SER A 58 17.83 12.33 -15.51
CA SER A 58 18.84 11.81 -14.60
C SER A 58 19.66 12.92 -13.92
N LEU A 59 19.93 12.75 -12.63
CA LEU A 59 20.84 13.59 -11.84
C LEU A 59 22.07 12.75 -11.46
N ASN A 60 23.27 13.29 -11.68
CA ASN A 60 24.54 12.71 -11.22
C ASN A 60 25.02 13.45 -9.96
N ASP A 61 25.45 12.71 -8.94
CA ASP A 61 26.21 13.24 -7.79
C ASP A 61 27.37 12.29 -7.43
N PRO A 62 28.65 12.71 -7.50
CA PRO A 62 29.80 11.79 -7.37
C PRO A 62 30.53 11.86 -6.03
N ARG A 63 30.79 10.73 -5.36
CA ARG A 63 31.89 10.60 -4.36
C ARG A 63 32.24 9.16 -3.94
N ASN A 64 33.48 9.03 -3.43
CA ASN A 64 34.19 7.84 -2.91
C ASN A 64 34.89 6.97 -3.97
N LYS A 65 36.09 6.42 -3.74
CA LYS A 65 36.98 6.51 -2.55
C LYS A 65 38.47 6.29 -2.90
N SER A 66 39.36 6.73 -2.02
CA SER A 66 40.75 6.24 -1.88
C SER A 66 40.92 5.73 -0.43
N PRO A 67 41.88 4.82 -0.17
CA PRO A 67 43.29 5.19 0.09
C PRO A 67 44.25 4.37 -0.84
N ASP A 68 45.60 4.42 -0.80
CA ASP A 68 46.53 4.54 0.33
C ASP A 68 47.88 5.27 0.08
N ASN A 69 48.28 6.01 1.12
CA ASN A 69 49.61 6.11 1.74
C ASN A 69 50.92 6.13 0.92
N ALA A 70 51.56 7.32 0.79
CA ALA A 70 53.02 7.56 1.00
C ALA A 70 53.40 9.05 0.80
N SER A 71 54.54 9.51 1.34
CA SER A 71 55.05 10.90 1.29
C SER A 71 56.57 10.94 1.60
N PRO A 72 57.27 12.08 1.53
CA PRO A 72 57.34 13.09 0.45
C PRO A 72 58.81 13.53 0.14
N ALA A 73 59.05 14.32 -0.93
CA ALA A 73 60.22 15.23 -1.03
C ALA A 73 60.11 16.21 -2.22
N GLY A 74 60.75 17.39 -2.12
CA GLY A 74 61.14 18.23 -3.26
C GLY A 74 60.34 19.52 -3.51
N THR A 75 60.91 20.67 -3.15
CA THR A 75 60.40 22.03 -3.45
C THR A 75 61.47 22.82 -4.28
N PRO A 76 61.36 24.13 -4.61
CA PRO A 76 61.24 24.49 -6.04
C PRO A 76 62.19 25.61 -6.55
N SER A 77 62.07 25.95 -7.84
CA SER A 77 62.49 27.22 -8.48
C SER A 77 61.69 27.36 -9.80
N ALA A 78 61.02 28.48 -10.12
CA ALA A 78 61.56 29.77 -10.57
C ALA A 78 62.33 29.67 -11.91
N GLY A 79 62.07 30.48 -12.95
CA GLY A 79 61.05 31.52 -13.15
C GLY A 79 61.42 32.46 -14.33
N GLY A 80 60.48 33.23 -14.89
CA GLY A 80 60.76 34.29 -15.87
C GLY A 80 60.03 34.19 -17.23
N ALA A 81 59.99 35.32 -17.95
CA ALA A 81 59.44 35.55 -19.30
C ALA A 81 60.36 36.58 -20.03
N PRO A 82 60.04 37.25 -21.17
CA PRO A 82 58.99 37.04 -22.20
C PRO A 82 59.53 37.10 -23.68
N HIS A 83 58.59 37.04 -24.66
CA HIS A 83 58.50 37.55 -26.07
C HIS A 83 59.56 38.53 -26.69
N PRO A 84 59.51 38.90 -28.03
CA PRO A 84 58.59 38.52 -29.15
C PRO A 84 59.24 38.20 -30.54
N GLY A 85 58.43 37.91 -31.58
CA GLY A 85 58.80 37.97 -33.01
C GLY A 85 57.63 37.65 -34.00
N THR A 86 57.50 38.38 -35.12
CA THR A 86 56.37 38.36 -36.11
C THR A 86 56.92 38.44 -37.58
N PRO A 87 56.15 38.51 -38.71
CA PRO A 87 54.68 38.58 -39.00
C PRO A 87 54.10 37.29 -39.69
N VAL A 88 53.12 37.15 -40.62
CA VAL A 88 52.53 37.90 -41.79
C VAL A 88 50.99 37.61 -41.97
N GLN A 89 50.39 38.10 -43.06
CA GLN A 89 48.97 38.17 -43.50
C GLN A 89 48.44 36.88 -44.21
N HIS A 90 47.14 36.67 -44.56
CA HIS A 90 46.07 37.56 -45.10
C HIS A 90 44.58 37.18 -44.78
N TYR A 91 43.72 38.22 -44.68
CA TYR A 91 42.30 38.43 -45.12
C TYR A 91 41.21 37.30 -45.02
N ILE A 92 40.00 37.44 -44.40
CA ILE A 92 38.83 38.39 -44.51
C ILE A 92 37.89 38.07 -45.72
N PRO A 93 36.52 38.15 -45.69
CA PRO A 93 35.54 38.88 -44.82
C PRO A 93 34.34 38.03 -44.23
N GLN A 94 33.25 38.53 -43.56
CA GLN A 94 32.98 39.65 -42.61
C GLN A 94 31.49 39.71 -42.13
N ALA A 95 31.22 40.04 -40.85
CA ALA A 95 29.97 40.55 -40.19
C ALA A 95 28.66 39.71 -40.26
N GLY A 96 27.64 39.86 -39.37
CA GLY A 96 27.39 40.78 -38.23
C GLY A 96 26.21 41.75 -38.48
N ALA A 97 25.38 42.22 -37.52
CA ALA A 97 25.17 41.94 -36.09
C ALA A 97 23.77 42.52 -35.67
N ALA A 98 23.27 42.30 -34.44
CA ALA A 98 21.97 42.86 -34.00
C ALA A 98 21.88 43.19 -32.49
N GLY A 99 21.09 44.22 -32.14
CA GLY A 99 20.78 44.67 -30.77
C GLY A 99 19.44 45.43 -30.70
N GLN A 100 18.89 45.57 -29.50
CA GLN A 100 17.57 46.20 -29.19
C GLN A 100 17.75 47.69 -28.76
N PRO A 101 16.74 48.47 -28.26
CA PRO A 101 15.28 48.23 -28.10
C PRO A 101 14.31 49.41 -28.44
N ALA A 102 13.00 49.15 -28.23
CA ALA A 102 11.96 50.04 -27.66
C ALA A 102 11.07 51.05 -28.47
N SER A 103 9.74 50.86 -28.33
CA SER A 103 8.68 51.84 -28.02
C SER A 103 7.78 52.53 -29.10
N ASN A 104 6.48 52.61 -28.76
CA ASN A 104 5.36 53.45 -29.23
C ASN A 104 4.71 53.24 -30.63
N GLY A 105 3.36 53.40 -30.67
CA GLY A 105 2.50 53.57 -31.86
C GLY A 105 2.14 55.06 -32.10
N PRO A 106 1.00 55.45 -32.75
CA PRO A 106 -0.27 54.70 -32.96
C PRO A 106 -0.88 54.77 -34.40
N GLY A 107 -2.08 54.20 -34.62
CA GLY A 107 -2.96 54.53 -35.78
C GLY A 107 -3.86 53.41 -36.33
N THR A 108 -5.10 53.74 -36.74
CA THR A 108 -6.11 52.83 -37.37
C THR A 108 -6.80 53.53 -38.55
N PRO A 109 -7.37 52.84 -39.59
CA PRO A 109 -8.82 52.52 -39.53
C PRO A 109 -9.38 51.34 -40.42
N THR A 110 -10.46 50.67 -39.95
CA THR A 110 -11.60 50.05 -40.72
C THR A 110 -11.38 48.98 -41.83
N ARG A 111 -12.37 48.16 -42.30
CA ARG A 111 -13.53 47.42 -41.71
C ARG A 111 -14.26 46.61 -42.82
N GLN A 112 -14.36 45.27 -42.73
CA GLN A 112 -15.33 44.30 -43.34
C GLN A 112 -14.69 42.88 -43.39
N GLY A 113 -15.35 41.71 -43.24
CA GLY A 113 -16.68 41.39 -42.71
C GLY A 113 -17.13 39.91 -42.98
N GLN A 114 -17.48 39.13 -41.93
CA GLN A 114 -18.17 37.80 -41.94
C GLN A 114 -17.49 36.60 -42.66
N PRO A 115 -17.98 35.33 -42.53
CA PRO A 115 -18.56 34.60 -41.37
C PRO A 115 -17.94 33.17 -41.15
N PRO A 116 -18.27 32.44 -40.07
CA PRO A 116 -17.86 31.03 -39.84
C PRO A 116 -18.80 29.95 -40.45
N ALA A 117 -18.43 28.67 -40.24
CA ALA A 117 -18.86 27.48 -41.02
C ALA A 117 -20.24 26.84 -40.67
N PRO A 118 -20.80 25.94 -41.51
CA PRO A 118 -22.23 25.56 -41.48
C PRO A 118 -22.57 24.16 -40.92
N SER A 119 -23.86 23.97 -40.63
CA SER A 119 -24.55 22.70 -40.36
C SER A 119 -25.10 22.03 -41.63
N VAL A 120 -25.37 20.71 -41.61
CA VAL A 120 -25.90 19.94 -42.76
C VAL A 120 -27.21 19.19 -42.42
N ILE A 121 -28.05 18.96 -43.44
CA ILE A 121 -29.45 18.52 -43.38
C ILE A 121 -29.63 17.11 -44.02
N ILE A 122 -30.78 16.46 -43.81
CA ILE A 122 -31.08 15.04 -44.07
C ILE A 122 -31.94 14.80 -45.34
N SER A 123 -31.85 13.57 -45.91
CA SER A 123 -32.79 12.89 -46.84
C SER A 123 -32.73 13.24 -48.36
N PRO A 124 -33.25 12.35 -49.25
CA PRO A 124 -33.34 10.87 -49.19
C PRO A 124 -33.04 10.13 -50.53
N SER A 125 -32.90 8.79 -50.55
CA SER A 125 -33.61 7.85 -51.48
C SER A 125 -33.14 6.37 -51.48
N THR A 126 -34.11 5.50 -51.75
CA THR A 126 -34.19 4.03 -51.94
C THR A 126 -33.14 3.25 -52.75
N HIS A 127 -32.83 2.00 -52.33
CA HIS A 127 -32.93 0.79 -53.20
C HIS A 127 -33.06 -0.53 -52.39
N VAL A 128 -33.41 -1.65 -53.06
CA VAL A 128 -33.73 -2.98 -52.50
C VAL A 128 -32.89 -4.12 -53.12
N PRO A 129 -32.52 -5.18 -52.36
CA PRO A 129 -32.09 -6.50 -52.87
C PRO A 129 -33.03 -7.68 -52.47
N PRO A 130 -32.92 -8.89 -53.08
CA PRO A 130 -34.00 -9.91 -53.09
C PRO A 130 -33.58 -11.25 -52.37
N PRO A 131 -34.22 -12.44 -52.51
CA PRO A 131 -34.82 -13.06 -51.32
C PRO A 131 -34.47 -14.56 -51.02
N GLY A 132 -34.67 -14.95 -49.76
CA GLY A 132 -34.91 -16.34 -49.33
C GLY A 132 -33.76 -17.02 -48.56
N ALA A 133 -33.99 -17.78 -47.48
CA ALA A 133 -35.22 -17.89 -46.68
C ALA A 133 -34.93 -18.43 -45.26
N ALA A 134 -35.57 -17.86 -44.23
CA ALA A 134 -35.81 -18.48 -42.92
C ALA A 134 -36.90 -17.66 -42.21
N GLU A 135 -37.99 -18.31 -41.78
CA GLU A 135 -39.12 -17.65 -41.12
C GLU A 135 -39.10 -17.91 -39.60
N THR A 136 -39.41 -16.90 -38.77
CA THR A 136 -40.51 -16.96 -37.78
C THR A 136 -40.67 -15.67 -36.95
N MET A 137 -41.69 -14.89 -37.33
CA MET A 137 -42.43 -13.89 -36.53
C MET A 137 -41.74 -12.60 -36.00
N PRO A 138 -42.51 -11.49 -35.77
CA PRO A 138 -41.95 -10.15 -35.52
C PRO A 138 -42.36 -9.54 -34.15
N GLY A 139 -41.73 -8.42 -33.77
CA GLY A 139 -42.23 -7.57 -32.67
C GLY A 139 -41.20 -6.73 -31.92
N ASP A 140 -40.50 -5.84 -32.62
CA ASP A 140 -39.64 -4.82 -31.98
C ASP A 140 -40.49 -3.64 -31.46
N LEU A 141 -40.07 -2.99 -30.36
CA LEU A 141 -40.32 -1.56 -30.09
C LEU A 141 -39.56 -1.04 -28.85
N ALA A 142 -38.87 0.09 -29.03
CA ALA A 142 -38.04 0.77 -28.02
C ALA A 142 -38.86 1.72 -27.09
N PRO A 143 -38.29 2.27 -25.99
CA PRO A 143 -39.07 2.80 -24.87
C PRO A 143 -39.59 4.24 -25.06
N PRO A 144 -40.77 4.58 -24.49
CA PRO A 144 -41.38 5.90 -24.60
C PRO A 144 -40.73 6.95 -23.68
N ARG A 145 -40.62 8.19 -24.16
CA ARG A 145 -40.30 9.38 -23.34
C ARG A 145 -41.57 10.00 -22.74
N LYS A 146 -41.40 10.70 -21.61
CA LYS A 146 -42.48 11.35 -20.84
C LYS A 146 -43.12 12.51 -21.61
N SER A 147 -44.43 12.70 -21.43
CA SER A 147 -45.17 13.92 -21.81
C SER A 147 -46.15 14.31 -20.70
N HIS A 148 -46.57 15.58 -20.68
CA HIS A 148 -47.39 16.14 -19.60
C HIS A 148 -48.88 16.11 -19.92
N VAL A 149 -49.70 15.56 -19.01
CA VAL A 149 -51.11 15.95 -18.80
C VAL A 149 -51.54 15.48 -17.40
N PHE A 150 -51.97 16.42 -16.55
CA PHE A 150 -53.14 16.35 -15.65
C PHE A 150 -53.14 17.60 -14.75
N ASP A 151 -54.20 18.40 -14.85
CA ASP A 151 -54.52 19.52 -13.97
C ASP A 151 -56.03 19.51 -13.71
N ARG A 152 -56.45 19.93 -12.50
CA ARG A 152 -57.82 19.88 -11.94
C ARG A 152 -58.34 18.46 -11.70
N LEU A 153 -59.09 18.14 -10.65
CA LEU A 153 -59.65 18.86 -9.47
C LEU A 153 -60.00 17.73 -8.44
N GLN A 154 -59.65 17.72 -7.15
CA GLN A 154 -60.20 18.57 -6.06
C GLN A 154 -59.47 18.34 -4.69
N THR A 155 -59.48 19.39 -3.84
CA THR A 155 -59.51 19.40 -2.35
C THR A 155 -58.46 18.69 -1.46
N THR A 156 -57.44 19.46 -1.02
CA THR A 156 -56.98 19.74 0.38
C THR A 156 -56.95 18.68 1.50
N PRO A 157 -56.03 18.78 2.50
CA PRO A 157 -55.02 19.82 2.74
C PRO A 157 -53.55 19.31 2.73
N LYS A 158 -52.60 20.20 3.01
CA LYS A 158 -51.17 19.89 3.18
C LYS A 158 -50.94 18.91 4.34
N ASP A 159 -49.98 18.00 4.16
CA ASP A 159 -48.90 17.90 5.14
C ASP A 159 -47.56 17.64 4.43
N MET A 160 -46.43 17.91 5.09
CA MET A 160 -45.15 18.17 4.42
C MET A 160 -44.03 17.24 4.88
N SER A 161 -43.50 16.44 3.96
CA SER A 161 -42.23 15.73 4.12
C SER A 161 -41.31 16.08 2.94
N GLU A 162 -40.30 16.89 3.20
CA GLU A 162 -39.21 17.06 2.23
C GLU A 162 -38.46 15.74 2.09
N GLY A 163 -38.16 15.34 0.85
CA GLY A 163 -37.25 14.23 0.61
C GLY A 163 -35.90 14.49 1.26
N ILE A 164 -35.26 13.43 1.77
CA ILE A 164 -33.96 13.51 2.45
C ILE A 164 -32.96 14.20 1.50
N ARG A 165 -32.66 15.46 1.78
CA ARG A 165 -31.58 16.17 1.09
C ARG A 165 -30.28 15.50 1.54
N THR A 166 -29.48 15.04 0.60
CA THR A 166 -28.09 14.71 0.90
C THR A 166 -27.45 15.94 1.58
N PRO A 167 -26.72 15.75 2.70
CA PRO A 167 -26.09 16.89 3.36
C PRO A 167 -25.16 17.56 2.36
N LYS A 168 -25.22 18.90 2.25
CA LYS A 168 -24.22 19.65 1.50
C LYS A 168 -22.84 19.22 2.00
N ARG A 169 -21.94 18.80 1.10
CA ARG A 169 -20.55 18.52 1.45
C ARG A 169 -20.03 19.70 2.27
N GLN A 170 -19.64 19.45 3.52
CA GLN A 170 -19.03 20.49 4.35
C GLN A 170 -17.62 20.75 3.82
N HIS A 171 -17.19 22.00 3.84
CA HIS A 171 -15.84 22.36 3.43
C HIS A 171 -14.82 21.66 4.34
N SER A 172 -13.65 21.31 3.80
CA SER A 172 -12.64 20.43 4.43
C SER A 172 -11.95 21.02 5.67
N SER A 173 -12.42 22.16 6.18
CA SER A 173 -11.89 22.80 7.38
C SER A 173 -12.91 23.65 8.12
N ARG A 174 -12.69 23.79 9.43
CA ARG A 174 -13.35 24.80 10.28
C ARG A 174 -12.29 25.73 10.86
N PHE A 175 -12.06 26.83 10.16
CA PHE A 175 -11.18 27.91 10.62
C PHE A 175 -11.92 28.84 11.59
N ASP A 176 -11.27 29.20 12.69
CA ASP A 176 -11.70 30.30 13.56
C ASP A 176 -11.40 31.64 12.85
N ILE A 177 -12.37 32.09 12.05
CA ILE A 177 -12.30 33.34 11.28
C ILE A 177 -12.10 34.52 12.24
N SER A 178 -11.10 35.37 11.97
CA SER A 178 -10.78 36.50 12.84
C SER A 178 -11.87 37.58 12.83
N ASP A 179 -11.99 38.30 13.95
CA ASP A 179 -12.92 39.41 14.16
C ASP A 179 -12.92 40.36 12.96
N GLN A 180 -14.09 40.70 12.44
CA GLN A 180 -14.19 41.46 11.18
C GLN A 180 -13.54 42.85 11.25
N ARG A 181 -13.40 43.43 12.46
CA ARG A 181 -12.65 44.67 12.72
C ARG A 181 -11.13 44.55 12.53
N GLN A 182 -10.60 43.33 12.57
CA GLN A 182 -9.18 43.02 12.35
C GLN A 182 -8.90 42.60 10.90
N ARG A 183 -9.94 42.38 10.07
CA ARG A 183 -9.80 41.91 8.68
C ARG A 183 -9.57 43.04 7.66
N GLU A 184 -9.58 44.30 8.07
CA GLU A 184 -9.10 45.42 7.24
C GLU A 184 -7.57 45.53 7.35
N LEU A 185 -6.85 45.06 6.31
CA LEU A 185 -5.39 45.13 6.27
C LEU A 185 -4.90 46.37 5.52
N GLU A 186 -3.95 47.08 6.12
CA GLU A 186 -3.10 48.06 5.44
C GLU A 186 -1.90 47.37 4.77
N LYS A 187 -1.50 47.83 3.57
CA LYS A 187 -0.34 47.25 2.88
C LYS A 187 0.97 47.79 3.49
N LEU A 188 1.69 46.93 4.21
CA LEU A 188 3.05 47.23 4.68
C LEU A 188 4.05 47.35 3.51
N PRO A 189 5.11 48.17 3.65
CA PRO A 189 6.17 48.33 2.63
C PRO A 189 6.92 47.01 2.38
N GLY A 190 7.60 46.92 1.24
CA GLY A 190 8.42 45.78 0.85
C GLY A 190 9.79 45.76 1.54
N PHE A 191 10.36 44.57 1.74
CA PHE A 191 11.68 44.41 2.38
C PHE A 191 12.82 45.17 1.69
N HIS A 192 12.72 45.44 0.38
CA HIS A 192 13.71 46.21 -0.37
C HIS A 192 13.61 47.73 -0.11
N GLU A 193 12.43 48.23 0.22
CA GLU A 193 12.16 49.65 0.53
C GLU A 193 12.68 50.04 1.93
N VAL A 194 12.87 49.05 2.81
CA VAL A 194 13.23 49.24 4.22
C VAL A 194 14.72 48.94 4.48
N PRO A 195 15.46 49.84 5.17
CA PRO A 195 16.86 49.61 5.53
C PRO A 195 17.07 48.33 6.38
N PRO A 196 18.22 47.63 6.25
CA PRO A 196 18.43 46.31 6.85
C PRO A 196 18.13 46.22 8.36
N ASN A 197 18.47 47.25 9.13
CA ASN A 197 18.25 47.30 10.58
C ASN A 197 16.77 47.36 11.01
N ARG A 198 15.84 47.66 10.09
CA ARG A 198 14.38 47.64 10.34
C ARG A 198 13.67 46.45 9.67
N ARG A 199 14.38 45.59 8.93
CA ARG A 199 13.77 44.44 8.25
C ARG A 199 13.27 43.39 9.22
N GLN A 200 13.92 43.22 10.37
CA GLN A 200 13.46 42.34 11.44
C GLN A 200 12.11 42.81 12.00
N ASP A 201 11.96 44.10 12.31
CA ASP A 201 10.69 44.66 12.80
C ASP A 201 9.57 44.51 11.75
N LEU A 202 9.88 44.80 10.48
CA LEU A 202 8.95 44.63 9.36
C LEU A 202 8.53 43.16 9.16
N PHE A 203 9.45 42.21 9.34
CA PHE A 203 9.16 40.78 9.28
C PHE A 203 8.14 40.39 10.35
N MET A 204 8.37 40.84 11.60
CA MET A 204 7.46 40.57 12.71
C MET A 204 6.07 41.19 12.46
N GLN A 205 6.01 42.41 11.94
CA GLN A 205 4.75 43.06 11.54
C GLN A 205 4.01 42.31 10.42
N LYS A 206 4.72 41.82 9.39
CA LYS A 206 4.11 41.01 8.31
C LYS A 206 3.61 39.66 8.83
N ILE A 207 4.36 38.98 9.71
CA ILE A 207 3.90 37.76 10.39
C ILE A 207 2.62 38.03 11.19
N ASP A 208 2.53 39.18 11.87
CA ASP A 208 1.35 39.56 12.64
C ASP A 208 0.14 39.88 11.76
N GLN A 209 0.33 40.41 10.54
CA GLN A 209 -0.73 40.47 9.53
C GLN A 209 -1.14 39.08 9.00
N CYS A 210 -0.19 38.15 8.87
CA CYS A 210 -0.47 36.77 8.45
C CYS A 210 -1.22 35.94 9.51
N ASN A 211 -1.22 36.36 10.78
CA ASN A 211 -2.02 35.76 11.85
C ASN A 211 -3.53 36.02 11.73
N ILE A 212 -3.98 36.95 10.86
CA ILE A 212 -5.39 37.24 10.64
C ILE A 212 -5.98 36.21 9.65
N ILE A 213 -7.05 35.54 10.07
CA ILE A 213 -7.71 34.45 9.34
C ILE A 213 -8.96 35.00 8.63
N PHE A 214 -9.06 34.73 7.34
CA PHE A 214 -10.14 35.20 6.47
C PHE A 214 -11.11 34.06 6.16
N ASP A 215 -12.40 34.39 6.03
CA ASP A 215 -13.37 33.45 5.49
C ASP A 215 -13.18 33.32 3.97
N PHE A 216 -12.93 32.10 3.48
CA PHE A 216 -12.83 31.80 2.05
C PHE A 216 -14.12 31.21 1.46
N ASN A 217 -15.13 30.91 2.28
CA ASN A 217 -16.44 30.41 1.81
C ASN A 217 -17.22 31.50 1.06
N ASP A 218 -17.02 32.77 1.43
CA ASP A 218 -17.36 33.92 0.58
C ASP A 218 -16.10 34.39 -0.18
N PRO A 219 -16.01 34.15 -1.50
CA PRO A 219 -14.87 34.60 -2.31
C PRO A 219 -14.89 36.11 -2.58
N THR A 220 -16.02 36.80 -2.36
CA THR A 220 -16.21 38.24 -2.62
C THR A 220 -15.93 39.11 -1.39
N ALA A 221 -16.09 38.56 -0.19
CA ALA A 221 -15.69 39.22 1.05
C ALA A 221 -14.17 39.43 1.13
N ASP A 222 -13.75 40.56 1.72
CA ASP A 222 -12.37 40.85 2.14
C ASP A 222 -11.28 40.72 1.05
N MET A 223 -11.63 40.72 -0.25
CA MET A 223 -10.70 40.46 -1.38
C MET A 223 -9.38 41.26 -1.31
N LYS A 224 -9.45 42.56 -1.01
CA LYS A 224 -8.27 43.43 -0.87
C LYS A 224 -7.33 42.93 0.24
N SER A 225 -7.87 42.59 1.41
CA SER A 225 -7.09 42.12 2.56
C SER A 225 -6.56 40.70 2.32
N LYS A 226 -7.35 39.82 1.69
CA LYS A 226 -6.91 38.49 1.26
C LYS A 226 -5.68 38.58 0.35
N GLU A 227 -5.68 39.49 -0.62
CA GLU A 227 -4.51 39.71 -1.50
C GLU A 227 -3.32 40.35 -0.76
N ILE A 228 -3.56 41.30 0.15
CA ILE A 228 -2.48 41.87 0.99
C ILE A 228 -1.80 40.77 1.83
N LYS A 229 -2.56 39.88 2.48
CA LYS A 229 -1.99 38.74 3.22
C LYS A 229 -1.25 37.77 2.30
N ARG A 230 -1.78 37.47 1.10
CA ARG A 230 -1.11 36.59 0.13
C ARG A 230 0.24 37.17 -0.30
N LEU A 231 0.30 38.46 -0.63
CA LEU A 231 1.53 39.15 -0.98
C LEU A 231 2.51 39.22 0.20
N ALA A 232 2.03 39.46 1.42
CA ALA A 232 2.88 39.45 2.62
C ALA A 232 3.51 38.07 2.88
N LEU A 233 2.75 36.98 2.69
CA LEU A 233 3.26 35.61 2.79
C LEU A 233 4.35 35.30 1.73
N HIS A 234 4.14 35.71 0.47
CA HIS A 234 5.19 35.58 -0.55
C HIS A 234 6.43 36.42 -0.25
N GLU A 235 6.28 37.67 0.20
CA GLU A 235 7.42 38.50 0.58
C GLU A 235 8.21 37.91 1.77
N LEU A 236 7.54 37.25 2.73
CA LEU A 236 8.17 36.53 3.83
C LEU A 236 8.93 35.28 3.35
N LEU A 237 8.34 34.51 2.42
CA LEU A 237 8.96 33.37 1.75
C LEU A 237 10.21 33.78 0.95
N ASP A 238 10.10 34.80 0.10
CA ASP A 238 11.21 35.33 -0.69
C ASP A 238 12.31 35.90 0.19
N TYR A 239 11.96 36.55 1.31
CA TYR A 239 12.94 37.06 2.26
C TYR A 239 13.76 35.95 2.91
N VAL A 240 13.13 34.87 3.38
CA VAL A 240 13.82 33.72 4.01
C VAL A 240 14.56 32.86 2.98
N ALA A 241 14.05 32.72 1.76
CA ALA A 241 14.66 31.89 0.72
C ALA A 241 15.92 32.54 0.09
N ASN A 242 15.90 33.86 -0.14
CA ASN A 242 16.94 34.54 -0.91
C ASN A 242 18.03 35.24 -0.06
N ASN A 243 17.83 35.40 1.26
CA ASN A 243 18.79 36.09 2.14
C ASN A 243 19.40 35.10 3.15
N ARG A 244 20.73 35.12 3.31
CA ARG A 244 21.43 34.30 4.31
C ARG A 244 21.55 35.02 5.65
N SER A 245 21.52 34.26 6.73
CA SER A 245 21.71 34.72 8.11
C SER A 245 20.75 35.81 8.57
N VAL A 246 19.53 35.80 8.03
CA VAL A 246 18.41 36.68 8.44
C VAL A 246 17.53 36.09 9.54
N ILE A 247 17.65 34.78 9.84
CA ILE A 247 16.87 34.11 10.87
C ILE A 247 17.45 34.45 12.25
N THR A 248 16.71 35.22 13.05
CA THR A 248 17.08 35.61 14.42
C THR A 248 16.25 34.86 15.47
N GLU A 249 16.78 34.72 16.69
CA GLU A 249 16.13 34.03 17.81
C GLU A 249 14.65 34.45 18.07
N PRO A 250 14.27 35.75 18.14
CA PRO A 250 12.87 36.13 18.37
C PRO A 250 11.91 35.81 17.22
N MET A 251 12.40 35.45 16.02
CA MET A 251 11.52 35.09 14.89
C MET A 251 10.95 33.67 15.04
N TYR A 252 11.66 32.75 15.70
CA TYR A 252 11.23 31.36 15.89
C TYR A 252 9.83 31.23 16.52
N PRO A 253 9.51 31.85 17.68
CA PRO A 253 8.17 31.75 18.27
C PRO A 253 7.09 32.29 17.34
N ARG A 254 7.31 33.43 16.66
CA ARG A 254 6.30 34.05 15.79
C ARG A 254 6.04 33.24 14.51
N VAL A 255 7.08 32.62 13.94
CA VAL A 255 6.93 31.73 12.78
C VAL A 255 6.15 30.46 13.15
N VAL A 256 6.45 29.85 14.30
CA VAL A 256 5.73 28.66 14.81
C VAL A 256 4.28 29.00 15.18
N GLU A 257 4.05 30.14 15.84
CA GLU A 257 2.71 30.65 16.17
C GLU A 257 1.87 30.92 14.92
N MET A 258 2.46 31.50 13.88
CA MET A 258 1.77 31.81 12.62
C MET A 258 1.43 30.55 11.83
N PHE A 259 2.36 29.58 11.76
CA PHE A 259 2.08 28.25 11.19
C PHE A 259 0.92 27.57 11.92
N ALA A 260 0.98 27.52 13.26
CA ALA A 260 -0.07 26.91 14.08
C ALA A 260 -1.45 27.58 13.84
N LYS A 261 -1.53 28.92 13.93
CA LYS A 261 -2.77 29.69 13.72
C LYS A 261 -3.38 29.55 12.33
N ASN A 262 -2.57 29.31 11.30
CA ASN A 262 -3.04 29.22 9.93
C ASN A 262 -3.40 27.79 9.48
N LEU A 263 -3.07 26.76 10.27
CA LEU A 263 -3.16 25.36 9.83
C LEU A 263 -3.80 24.41 10.84
N PHE A 264 -3.45 24.51 12.13
CA PHE A 264 -3.95 23.59 13.16
C PHE A 264 -5.44 23.86 13.42
N ARG A 265 -6.27 22.95 12.90
CA ARG A 265 -7.73 23.02 12.90
C ARG A 265 -8.31 21.61 13.00
N PRO A 266 -9.49 21.41 13.63
CA PRO A 266 -10.18 20.13 13.53
C PRO A 266 -10.56 19.84 12.08
N ILE A 267 -10.12 18.69 11.57
CA ILE A 267 -10.63 18.12 10.31
C ILE A 267 -12.14 17.84 10.52
N PRO A 268 -13.02 18.18 9.56
CA PRO A 268 -14.45 17.93 9.69
C PRO A 268 -14.75 16.43 9.74
N PRO A 269 -15.85 16.01 10.39
CA PRO A 269 -16.23 14.60 10.43
C PRO A 269 -16.50 14.07 9.01
N PRO A 270 -16.02 12.86 8.66
CA PRO A 270 -16.16 12.33 7.30
C PRO A 270 -17.60 12.26 6.82
N LEU A 271 -17.82 12.63 5.56
CA LEU A 271 -19.15 12.82 4.98
C LEU A 271 -19.82 11.50 4.53
N THR A 272 -19.04 10.51 4.09
CA THR A 272 -19.54 9.19 3.67
C THR A 272 -20.04 8.39 4.89
N PRO A 273 -21.33 7.97 4.96
CA PRO A 273 -21.89 7.30 6.13
C PRO A 273 -21.21 5.97 6.47
N GLN A 274 -21.07 5.68 7.78
CA GLN A 274 -20.62 4.37 8.26
C GLN A 274 -21.63 3.27 7.87
N GLY A 275 -21.28 2.46 6.87
CA GLY A 275 -22.07 1.31 6.45
C GLY A 275 -22.56 1.35 5.00
N GLU A 276 -22.44 2.48 4.31
CA GLU A 276 -22.43 2.47 2.84
C GLU A 276 -21.09 1.93 2.32
N ALA A 277 -21.04 1.53 1.05
CA ALA A 277 -19.81 1.04 0.43
C ALA A 277 -18.86 2.22 0.17
N PHE A 278 -18.08 2.60 1.19
CA PHE A 278 -16.97 3.54 1.05
C PHE A 278 -15.91 2.91 0.15
N ASP A 279 -15.98 3.24 -1.15
CA ASP A 279 -14.92 3.00 -2.11
C ASP A 279 -14.00 4.23 -2.16
N PRO A 280 -12.78 4.16 -1.62
CA PRO A 280 -11.87 5.30 -1.60
C PRO A 280 -11.35 5.70 -2.99
N GLU A 281 -11.60 4.89 -4.03
CA GLU A 281 -11.22 5.15 -5.41
C GLU A 281 -12.32 5.92 -6.19
N GLU A 282 -13.57 5.96 -5.68
CA GLU A 282 -14.68 6.75 -6.25
C GLU A 282 -14.99 8.06 -5.50
N ASP A 283 -14.62 8.19 -4.22
CA ASP A 283 -14.95 9.38 -3.39
C ASP A 283 -14.10 10.62 -3.79
N GLU A 284 -14.68 11.53 -4.59
CA GLU A 284 -14.04 12.78 -5.06
C GLU A 284 -13.60 13.68 -3.88
N PRO A 285 -12.29 14.03 -3.76
CA PRO A 285 -11.74 14.67 -2.56
C PRO A 285 -12.16 16.15 -2.38
N VAL A 286 -12.54 16.54 -1.16
CA VAL A 286 -12.89 17.94 -0.87
C VAL A 286 -11.65 18.83 -0.74
N LEU A 287 -11.33 19.52 -1.83
CA LEU A 287 -10.25 20.50 -1.88
C LEU A 287 -10.48 21.67 -0.90
N GLU A 288 -9.40 22.09 -0.24
CA GLU A 288 -9.38 23.24 0.67
C GLU A 288 -9.57 24.56 -0.11
N VAL A 289 -10.46 25.43 0.40
CA VAL A 289 -10.84 26.70 -0.22
C VAL A 289 -9.90 27.83 0.19
N ALA A 290 -9.35 27.77 1.40
CA ALA A 290 -8.32 28.70 1.89
C ALA A 290 -6.90 28.38 1.36
N TRP A 291 -6.79 27.44 0.41
CA TRP A 291 -5.53 27.00 -0.20
C TRP A 291 -4.58 28.13 -0.66
N PRO A 292 -5.05 29.24 -1.26
CA PRO A 292 -4.15 30.34 -1.69
C PRO A 292 -3.39 31.06 -0.57
N HIS A 293 -3.75 30.86 0.71
CA HIS A 293 -2.93 31.27 1.86
C HIS A 293 -2.17 30.08 2.45
N ILE A 294 -2.87 28.95 2.65
CA ILE A 294 -2.34 27.73 3.27
C ILE A 294 -1.10 27.20 2.56
N GLN A 295 -1.11 27.15 1.22
CA GLN A 295 0.04 26.74 0.41
C GLN A 295 1.29 27.56 0.76
N VAL A 296 1.17 28.89 0.81
CA VAL A 296 2.31 29.78 1.03
C VAL A 296 2.79 29.70 2.48
N VAL A 297 1.92 29.40 3.45
CA VAL A 297 2.31 29.11 4.84
C VAL A 297 3.12 27.82 4.94
N TYR A 298 2.70 26.74 4.25
CA TYR A 298 3.48 25.50 4.18
C TYR A 298 4.83 25.71 3.47
N GLU A 299 4.85 26.37 2.31
CA GLU A 299 6.09 26.68 1.58
C GLU A 299 7.07 27.51 2.42
N PHE A 300 6.57 28.56 3.09
CA PHE A 300 7.34 29.42 3.98
C PHE A 300 7.95 28.64 5.15
N PHE A 301 7.15 27.85 5.86
CA PHE A 301 7.62 27.08 7.01
C PHE A 301 8.60 25.97 6.61
N LEU A 302 8.37 25.33 5.46
CA LEU A 302 9.29 24.35 4.89
C LEU A 302 10.64 25.00 4.54
N ARG A 303 10.66 26.14 3.85
CA ARG A 303 11.92 26.88 3.58
C ARG A 303 12.60 27.35 4.87
N PHE A 304 11.84 27.80 5.86
CA PHE A 304 12.36 28.20 7.18
C PHE A 304 13.05 27.03 7.89
N ILE A 305 12.43 25.85 7.94
CA ILE A 305 13.04 24.64 8.52
C ILE A 305 14.22 24.15 7.67
N GLU A 306 14.15 24.20 6.34
CA GLU A 306 15.21 23.73 5.45
C GLU A 306 16.47 24.61 5.49
N SER A 307 16.34 25.90 5.82
CA SER A 307 17.43 26.87 5.87
C SER A 307 18.69 26.39 6.62
N GLN A 308 19.84 26.84 6.14
CA GLN A 308 21.15 26.59 6.75
C GLN A 308 21.35 27.37 8.06
N ASP A 309 20.64 28.50 8.22
CA ASP A 309 20.66 29.32 9.43
C ASP A 309 19.69 28.81 10.52
N PHE A 310 18.96 27.71 10.26
CA PHE A 310 17.98 27.14 11.19
C PHE A 310 18.64 26.39 12.36
N ASN A 311 18.48 26.93 13.57
CA ASN A 311 19.06 26.41 14.81
C ASN A 311 18.04 25.57 15.61
N THR A 312 18.21 24.25 15.56
CA THR A 312 17.38 23.28 16.29
C THR A 312 17.40 23.47 17.81
N ASN A 313 18.46 24.06 18.38
CA ASN A 313 18.54 24.30 19.83
C ASN A 313 17.63 25.43 20.32
N ILE A 314 17.26 26.36 19.45
CA ILE A 314 16.26 27.39 19.74
C ILE A 314 14.87 26.83 19.42
N ALA A 315 14.71 26.26 18.22
CA ALA A 315 13.43 25.78 17.72
C ALA A 315 12.77 24.68 18.58
N LYS A 316 13.56 23.85 19.30
CA LYS A 316 13.04 22.80 20.21
C LYS A 316 12.23 23.33 21.40
N GLY A 317 12.27 24.64 21.68
CA GLY A 317 11.42 25.29 22.69
C GLY A 317 10.01 25.62 22.19
N TYR A 318 9.75 25.47 20.89
CA TYR A 318 8.50 25.86 20.22
C TYR A 318 7.91 24.73 19.36
N ILE A 319 8.77 23.91 18.74
CA ILE A 319 8.39 22.65 18.06
C ILE A 319 8.52 21.53 19.09
N ASP A 320 7.44 21.27 19.80
CA ASP A 320 7.36 20.34 20.93
C ASP A 320 6.50 19.09 20.60
N HIS A 321 6.10 18.33 21.63
CA HIS A 321 5.19 17.19 21.46
C HIS A 321 3.78 17.60 21.02
N GLN A 322 3.24 18.72 21.54
CA GLN A 322 1.89 19.17 21.16
C GLN A 322 1.86 19.66 19.70
N PHE A 323 2.89 20.37 19.25
CA PHE A 323 3.06 20.75 17.84
C PHE A 323 3.09 19.52 16.93
N VAL A 324 3.79 18.45 17.34
CA VAL A 324 3.84 17.20 16.56
C VAL A 324 2.49 16.48 16.50
N LEU A 325 1.70 16.48 17.58
CA LEU A 325 0.33 15.91 17.55
C LEU A 325 -0.56 16.72 16.60
N SER A 326 -0.65 18.03 16.78
CA SER A 326 -1.52 18.88 15.96
C SER A 326 -1.08 18.98 14.49
N LEU A 327 0.17 18.62 14.17
CA LEU A 327 0.64 18.39 12.80
C LEU A 327 0.23 17.02 12.25
N LEU A 328 0.19 15.98 13.08
CA LEU A 328 -0.27 14.63 12.72
C LEU A 328 -1.79 14.58 12.51
N ASP A 329 -2.57 15.29 13.33
CA ASP A 329 -4.03 15.39 13.20
C ASP A 329 -4.48 15.90 11.82
N LEU A 330 -3.63 16.70 11.14
CA LEU A 330 -3.91 17.21 9.79
C LEU A 330 -3.68 16.19 8.67
N PHE A 331 -3.03 15.05 8.90
CA PHE A 331 -2.85 14.02 7.87
C PHE A 331 -4.18 13.37 7.44
N ASP A 332 -5.27 13.54 8.20
CA ASP A 332 -6.60 13.11 7.79
C ASP A 332 -7.30 14.11 6.84
N SER A 333 -6.65 15.21 6.44
CA SER A 333 -7.17 16.14 5.44
C SER A 333 -7.45 15.44 4.10
N GLU A 334 -8.65 15.64 3.55
CA GLU A 334 -9.05 15.04 2.26
C GLU A 334 -8.22 15.59 1.08
N ASP A 335 -7.66 16.80 1.21
CA ASP A 335 -6.88 17.44 0.16
C ASP A 335 -5.46 16.83 0.01
N PRO A 336 -5.15 16.12 -1.09
CA PRO A 336 -3.84 15.47 -1.26
C PRO A 336 -2.69 16.48 -1.32
N ARG A 337 -2.96 17.74 -1.69
CA ARG A 337 -1.94 18.79 -1.74
C ARG A 337 -1.47 19.16 -0.33
N GLU A 338 -2.39 19.22 0.63
CA GLU A 338 -2.06 19.45 2.04
C GLU A 338 -1.23 18.28 2.59
N ARG A 339 -1.64 17.03 2.30
CA ARG A 339 -0.93 15.84 2.78
C ARG A 339 0.50 15.72 2.27
N ASP A 340 0.81 16.13 1.03
CA ASP A 340 2.20 16.14 0.51
C ASP A 340 3.11 17.18 1.21
N PHE A 341 2.57 18.37 1.51
CA PHE A 341 3.28 19.36 2.32
C PHE A 341 3.48 18.91 3.78
N LEU A 342 2.45 18.29 4.39
CA LEU A 342 2.53 17.69 5.72
C LEU A 342 3.58 16.58 5.77
N LYS A 343 3.57 15.66 4.79
CA LYS A 343 4.56 14.59 4.61
C LYS A 343 5.97 15.12 4.61
N THR A 344 6.24 16.12 3.75
CA THR A 344 7.55 16.74 3.62
C THR A 344 7.96 17.48 4.90
N THR A 345 7.04 18.22 5.52
CA THR A 345 7.27 18.97 6.76
C THR A 345 7.61 18.05 7.93
N LEU A 346 6.81 17.00 8.17
CA LEU A 346 7.04 16.02 9.24
C LEU A 346 8.34 15.25 9.03
N HIS A 347 8.68 14.87 7.78
CA HIS A 347 9.96 14.25 7.48
C HIS A 347 11.14 15.20 7.79
N ARG A 348 11.09 16.48 7.42
CA ARG A 348 12.14 17.45 7.79
C ARG A 348 12.27 17.63 9.30
N ILE A 349 11.16 17.64 10.03
CA ILE A 349 11.15 17.69 11.50
C ILE A 349 11.80 16.44 12.09
N TYR A 350 11.40 15.23 11.67
CA TYR A 350 12.03 13.98 12.12
C TYR A 350 13.53 13.94 11.81
N GLY A 351 13.93 14.45 10.64
CA GLY A 351 15.32 14.58 10.22
C GLY A 351 16.13 15.45 11.20
N LYS A 352 15.71 16.71 11.40
CA LYS A 352 16.46 17.70 12.19
C LYS A 352 16.33 17.54 13.73
N PHE A 353 15.21 17.04 14.25
CA PHE A 353 14.95 16.96 15.70
C PHE A 353 15.12 15.54 16.27
N LEU A 354 16.36 15.18 16.60
CA LEU A 354 16.70 13.87 17.17
C LEU A 354 15.88 13.49 18.41
N ASN A 355 15.54 14.48 19.25
CA ASN A 355 14.75 14.32 20.47
C ASN A 355 13.27 14.00 20.21
N LEU A 356 12.71 14.37 19.05
CA LEU A 356 11.32 14.10 18.70
C LEU A 356 11.13 12.73 18.00
N ARG A 357 12.20 12.09 17.53
CA ARG A 357 12.12 10.86 16.71
C ARG A 357 11.36 9.71 17.38
N SER A 358 11.60 9.46 18.66
CA SER A 358 10.88 8.42 19.43
C SER A 358 9.40 8.77 19.62
N TYR A 359 9.09 10.05 19.82
CA TYR A 359 7.73 10.54 19.97
C TYR A 359 6.95 10.45 18.65
N ILE A 360 7.52 10.95 17.54
CA ILE A 360 6.93 10.90 16.20
C ILE A 360 6.57 9.45 15.82
N ARG A 361 7.51 8.49 15.95
CA ARG A 361 7.21 7.08 15.67
C ARG A 361 6.08 6.53 16.54
N ARG A 362 6.09 6.84 17.84
CA ARG A 362 5.02 6.39 18.75
C ARG A 362 3.65 6.97 18.36
N SER A 363 3.58 8.25 17.99
CA SER A 363 2.33 8.89 17.58
C SER A 363 1.82 8.35 16.25
N ILE A 364 2.68 8.09 15.26
CA ILE A 364 2.30 7.41 14.01
C ILE A 364 1.79 5.99 14.29
N ASN A 365 2.45 5.23 15.18
CA ASN A 365 1.96 3.91 15.59
C ASN A 365 0.56 3.98 16.23
N ASN A 366 0.26 5.01 17.04
CA ASN A 366 -1.08 5.20 17.60
C ASN A 366 -2.12 5.44 16.49
N VAL A 367 -1.82 6.30 15.50
CA VAL A 367 -2.69 6.54 14.33
C VAL A 367 -2.95 5.23 13.58
N PHE A 368 -1.91 4.42 13.35
CA PHE A 368 -2.05 3.11 12.69
C PHE A 368 -2.87 2.11 13.52
N PHE A 369 -2.75 2.09 14.86
CA PHE A 369 -3.59 1.24 15.70
C PHE A 369 -5.07 1.67 15.68
N GLN A 370 -5.34 2.97 15.77
CA GLN A 370 -6.71 3.52 15.67
C GLN A 370 -7.32 3.21 14.29
N PHE A 371 -6.55 3.41 13.21
CA PHE A 371 -6.94 3.05 11.85
C PHE A 371 -7.26 1.54 11.71
N MET A 372 -6.37 0.66 12.17
CA MET A 372 -6.53 -0.80 12.00
C MET A 372 -7.62 -1.44 12.86
N TYR A 373 -7.94 -0.87 14.03
CA TYR A 373 -8.75 -1.55 15.04
C TYR A 373 -9.99 -0.76 15.51
N GLU A 374 -10.10 0.53 15.19
CA GLU A 374 -11.23 1.38 15.61
C GLU A 374 -12.01 1.98 14.44
N THR A 375 -11.34 2.58 13.43
CA THR A 375 -12.03 3.35 12.37
C THR A 375 -12.10 2.68 11.00
N GLU A 376 -11.09 1.87 10.62
CA GLU A 376 -10.83 1.41 9.23
C GLU A 376 -10.75 2.54 8.17
N ARG A 377 -10.70 3.81 8.59
CA ARG A 377 -10.66 5.01 7.74
C ARG A 377 -9.69 6.04 8.33
N HIS A 378 -8.75 6.49 7.50
CA HIS A 378 -7.85 7.62 7.70
C HIS A 378 -7.22 7.95 6.34
N ASN A 379 -7.19 9.21 5.92
CA ASN A 379 -6.81 9.60 4.56
C ASN A 379 -5.28 9.53 4.34
N GLY A 380 -4.48 10.00 5.28
CA GLY A 380 -3.01 10.14 5.12
C GLY A 380 -2.15 8.90 5.40
N ILE A 381 -2.70 7.68 5.28
CA ILE A 381 -1.94 6.46 5.63
C ILE A 381 -0.77 6.21 4.67
N ALA A 382 -0.94 6.46 3.37
CA ALA A 382 0.11 6.32 2.38
C ALA A 382 1.27 7.28 2.64
N GLU A 383 0.96 8.55 2.89
CA GLU A 383 1.95 9.60 3.14
C GLU A 383 2.73 9.35 4.43
N LEU A 384 2.09 8.83 5.49
CA LEU A 384 2.78 8.40 6.70
C LEU A 384 3.71 7.19 6.46
N LEU A 385 3.32 6.25 5.59
CA LEU A 385 4.16 5.12 5.19
C LEU A 385 5.36 5.56 4.33
N GLU A 386 5.23 6.55 3.44
CA GLU A 386 6.39 7.09 2.69
C GLU A 386 7.47 7.67 3.61
N ILE A 387 7.06 8.39 4.66
CA ILE A 387 7.99 8.89 5.70
C ILE A 387 8.65 7.70 6.40
N LEU A 388 7.85 6.68 6.78
CA LEU A 388 8.35 5.50 7.47
C LEU A 388 9.32 4.67 6.63
N GLY A 389 9.08 4.48 5.33
CA GLY A 389 10.02 3.80 4.43
C GLY A 389 11.39 4.49 4.41
N SER A 390 11.40 5.82 4.31
CA SER A 390 12.64 6.61 4.40
C SER A 390 13.31 6.49 5.78
N ILE A 391 12.52 6.42 6.86
CA ILE A 391 13.01 6.19 8.23
C ILE A 391 13.61 4.78 8.42
N ILE A 392 12.99 3.74 7.85
CA ILE A 392 13.44 2.34 7.91
C ILE A 392 14.74 2.17 7.13
N ASN A 393 14.85 2.79 5.94
CA ASN A 393 16.11 2.83 5.20
C ASN A 393 17.25 3.47 6.03
N GLY A 394 16.92 4.50 6.82
CA GLY A 394 17.82 5.16 7.77
C GLY A 394 18.08 4.42 9.09
N PHE A 395 17.63 3.18 9.29
CA PHE A 395 17.94 2.41 10.50
C PHE A 395 19.40 1.94 10.54
N ALA A 396 20.00 2.00 11.73
CA ALA A 396 21.32 1.45 12.01
C ALA A 396 21.24 -0.06 12.26
N LEU A 397 22.28 -0.79 11.85
CA LEU A 397 22.44 -2.21 12.14
C LEU A 397 23.31 -2.43 13.41
N PRO A 398 23.05 -3.49 14.21
CA PRO A 398 21.92 -4.42 14.10
C PRO A 398 20.58 -3.74 14.41
N LEU A 399 19.50 -4.21 13.77
CA LEU A 399 18.17 -3.66 14.00
C LEU A 399 17.76 -3.81 15.47
N LYS A 400 17.10 -2.77 16.00
CA LYS A 400 16.57 -2.79 17.36
C LYS A 400 15.29 -3.62 17.45
N GLU A 401 15.08 -4.21 18.63
CA GLU A 401 13.84 -4.92 18.97
C GLU A 401 12.58 -4.05 18.79
N GLU A 402 12.66 -2.75 19.13
CA GLU A 402 11.56 -1.81 18.90
C GLU A 402 11.18 -1.64 17.41
N HIS A 403 12.03 -2.07 16.47
CA HIS A 403 11.79 -2.05 15.02
C HIS A 403 11.25 -3.40 14.53
N LYS A 404 11.76 -4.53 15.05
CA LYS A 404 11.22 -5.87 14.78
C LYS A 404 9.78 -6.02 15.28
N LEU A 405 9.47 -5.47 16.45
CA LEU A 405 8.10 -5.36 16.97
C LEU A 405 7.21 -4.42 16.15
N PHE A 406 7.76 -3.37 15.55
CA PHE A 406 7.00 -2.46 14.67
C PHE A 406 6.59 -3.16 13.36
N LEU A 407 7.51 -3.87 12.72
CA LEU A 407 7.23 -4.71 11.56
C LEU A 407 6.11 -5.73 11.84
N THR A 408 6.29 -6.54 12.90
CA THR A 408 5.41 -7.69 13.20
C THR A 408 4.07 -7.32 13.84
N ARG A 409 4.01 -6.25 14.65
CA ARG A 409 2.78 -5.84 15.37
C ARG A 409 2.03 -4.67 14.71
N VAL A 410 2.64 -3.97 13.75
CA VAL A 410 2.00 -2.82 13.06
C VAL A 410 1.94 -3.03 11.55
N LEU A 411 3.09 -3.12 10.86
CA LEU A 411 3.10 -3.18 9.39
C LEU A 411 2.42 -4.44 8.84
N LEU A 412 2.75 -5.63 9.34
CA LEU A 412 2.12 -6.88 8.86
C LEU A 412 0.59 -6.88 9.09
N PRO A 413 0.05 -6.49 10.26
CA PRO A 413 -1.40 -6.32 10.44
C PRO A 413 -2.11 -5.29 9.53
N MET A 414 -1.41 -4.28 8.98
CA MET A 414 -2.05 -3.27 8.11
C MET A 414 -2.61 -3.90 6.81
N HIS A 415 -1.98 -4.97 6.29
CA HIS A 415 -2.48 -5.71 5.12
C HIS A 415 -3.88 -6.34 5.31
N LYS A 416 -4.42 -6.36 6.54
CA LYS A 416 -5.78 -6.84 6.84
C LYS A 416 -6.87 -5.88 6.37
N VAL A 417 -6.68 -4.57 6.51
CA VAL A 417 -7.74 -3.54 6.36
C VAL A 417 -8.29 -3.54 4.93
N LYS A 418 -9.58 -3.21 4.75
CA LYS A 418 -10.29 -3.33 3.46
C LYS A 418 -9.68 -2.41 2.38
N SER A 419 -9.45 -1.15 2.73
CA SER A 419 -8.93 -0.05 1.90
C SER A 419 -7.44 -0.14 1.56
N LEU A 420 -6.88 -1.34 1.45
CA LEU A 420 -5.44 -1.58 1.24
C LEU A 420 -4.92 -0.97 -0.07
N SER A 421 -5.75 -0.83 -1.12
CA SER A 421 -5.33 -0.28 -2.42
C SER A 421 -4.74 1.12 -2.32
N MET A 422 -5.23 1.93 -1.37
CA MET A 422 -4.82 3.33 -1.19
C MET A 422 -3.39 3.52 -0.66
N TYR A 423 -2.76 2.48 -0.09
CA TYR A 423 -1.44 2.61 0.55
C TYR A 423 -0.54 1.37 0.40
N HIS A 424 -0.95 0.36 -0.36
CA HIS A 424 -0.18 -0.87 -0.55
C HIS A 424 1.23 -0.66 -1.11
N PRO A 425 1.47 0.14 -2.17
CA PRO A 425 2.84 0.34 -2.69
C PRO A 425 3.80 0.89 -1.63
N GLN A 426 3.31 1.82 -0.80
CA GLN A 426 4.06 2.39 0.32
C GLN A 426 4.31 1.37 1.44
N LEU A 427 3.35 0.49 1.70
CA LEU A 427 3.48 -0.57 2.72
C LEU A 427 4.43 -1.68 2.28
N ALA A 428 4.26 -2.22 1.07
CA ALA A 428 5.15 -3.21 0.47
C ALA A 428 6.61 -2.69 0.42
N TYR A 429 6.81 -1.42 0.03
CA TYR A 429 8.13 -0.78 0.11
C TYR A 429 8.69 -0.77 1.55
N CYS A 430 7.87 -0.52 2.58
CA CYS A 430 8.32 -0.62 3.97
C CYS A 430 8.70 -2.05 4.38
N ILE A 431 7.99 -3.07 3.89
CA ILE A 431 8.27 -4.49 4.17
C ILE A 431 9.57 -4.93 3.50
N VAL A 432 9.72 -4.71 2.18
CA VAL A 432 10.95 -5.01 1.42
C VAL A 432 12.14 -4.26 2.01
N GLN A 433 11.97 -2.97 2.33
CA GLN A 433 13.04 -2.16 2.94
C GLN A 433 13.46 -2.66 4.33
N PHE A 434 12.61 -3.40 5.06
CA PHE A 434 12.99 -4.10 6.29
C PHE A 434 13.82 -5.35 6.01
N LEU A 435 13.45 -6.16 5.00
CA LEU A 435 14.19 -7.37 4.62
C LEU A 435 15.59 -7.04 4.10
N GLU A 436 15.75 -5.97 3.32
CA GLU A 436 17.07 -5.43 2.91
C GLU A 436 18.01 -5.08 4.09
N LYS A 437 17.48 -4.83 5.29
CA LYS A 437 18.28 -4.52 6.49
C LYS A 437 18.64 -5.76 7.31
N ASP A 438 17.79 -6.78 7.29
CA ASP A 438 17.91 -7.98 8.11
C ASP A 438 17.05 -9.11 7.53
N SER A 439 17.63 -9.90 6.61
CA SER A 439 16.93 -10.98 5.89
C SER A 439 16.43 -12.10 6.81
N THR A 440 16.91 -12.18 8.06
CA THR A 440 16.38 -13.13 9.07
C THR A 440 14.92 -12.88 9.45
N LEU A 441 14.36 -11.71 9.07
CA LEU A 441 12.96 -11.36 9.24
C LEU A 441 12.03 -11.95 8.17
N THR A 442 12.58 -12.59 7.12
CA THR A 442 11.81 -13.13 5.99
C THR A 442 10.79 -14.17 6.43
N GLU A 443 11.16 -15.07 7.35
CA GLU A 443 10.28 -16.13 7.85
C GLU A 443 9.03 -15.55 8.55
N ASP A 444 9.22 -14.60 9.46
CA ASP A 444 8.13 -13.88 10.15
C ASP A 444 7.23 -13.10 9.18
N VAL A 445 7.82 -12.44 8.17
CA VAL A 445 7.10 -11.64 7.17
C VAL A 445 6.25 -12.53 6.27
N VAL A 446 6.83 -13.56 5.66
CA VAL A 446 6.11 -14.44 4.71
C VAL A 446 5.01 -15.23 5.44
N LEU A 447 5.29 -15.78 6.62
CA LEU A 447 4.27 -16.46 7.42
C LEU A 447 3.18 -15.49 7.91
N GLY A 448 3.54 -14.22 8.18
CA GLY A 448 2.61 -13.15 8.52
C GLY A 448 1.65 -12.79 7.37
N LEU A 449 2.17 -12.64 6.14
CA LEU A 449 1.35 -12.41 4.94
C LEU A 449 0.45 -13.61 4.64
N LEU A 450 0.98 -14.84 4.68
CA LEU A 450 0.20 -16.07 4.49
C LEU A 450 -0.92 -16.23 5.54
N ARG A 451 -0.69 -15.78 6.78
CA ARG A 451 -1.71 -15.74 7.85
C ARG A 451 -2.85 -14.77 7.56
N PHE A 452 -2.61 -13.69 6.82
CA PHE A 452 -3.61 -12.67 6.49
C PHE A 452 -4.14 -12.74 5.04
N TRP A 453 -3.71 -13.75 4.27
CA TRP A 453 -4.02 -13.93 2.84
C TRP A 453 -5.52 -13.72 2.52
N PRO A 454 -5.87 -12.84 1.57
CA PRO A 454 -7.25 -12.56 1.20
C PRO A 454 -7.99 -13.80 0.68
N LYS A 455 -9.22 -14.02 1.15
CA LYS A 455 -10.07 -15.17 0.74
C LYS A 455 -11.38 -14.77 0.05
N THR A 456 -11.70 -13.48 0.03
CA THR A 456 -12.99 -12.94 -0.43
C THR A 456 -12.84 -11.64 -1.23
N ASN A 457 -11.61 -11.24 -1.56
CA ASN A 457 -11.31 -10.03 -2.34
C ASN A 457 -10.11 -10.37 -3.26
N SER A 458 -10.39 -10.57 -4.54
CA SER A 458 -9.40 -10.96 -5.54
C SER A 458 -8.43 -9.83 -5.91
N THR A 459 -8.87 -8.57 -5.86
CA THR A 459 -7.98 -7.41 -6.03
C THR A 459 -6.87 -7.41 -4.97
N LYS A 460 -7.24 -7.61 -3.69
CA LYS A 460 -6.26 -7.75 -2.61
C LYS A 460 -5.38 -8.99 -2.77
N GLU A 461 -5.88 -10.11 -3.31
CA GLU A 461 -5.04 -11.28 -3.58
C GLU A 461 -4.00 -11.00 -4.68
N VAL A 462 -4.39 -10.31 -5.75
CA VAL A 462 -3.44 -9.82 -6.79
C VAL A 462 -2.40 -8.87 -6.19
N MET A 463 -2.76 -8.06 -5.20
CA MET A 463 -1.83 -7.17 -4.51
C MET A 463 -0.83 -7.93 -3.62
N TYR A 464 -1.29 -8.89 -2.81
CA TYR A 464 -0.40 -9.79 -2.05
C TYR A 464 0.54 -10.57 -2.98
N LEU A 465 0.09 -10.94 -4.19
CA LEU A 465 0.95 -11.56 -5.21
C LEU A 465 1.95 -10.58 -5.84
N ASN A 466 1.71 -9.26 -5.83
CA ASN A 466 2.77 -8.28 -6.16
C ASN A 466 3.82 -8.24 -5.05
N GLU A 467 3.39 -8.02 -3.80
CA GLU A 467 4.30 -7.91 -2.65
C GLU A 467 5.15 -9.17 -2.46
N VAL A 468 4.61 -10.36 -2.71
CA VAL A 468 5.37 -11.62 -2.68
C VAL A 468 6.44 -11.70 -3.78
N GLU A 469 6.24 -11.09 -4.96
CA GLU A 469 7.30 -10.99 -5.98
C GLU A 469 8.36 -9.98 -5.58
N ASP A 470 7.97 -8.80 -5.09
CA ASP A 470 8.89 -7.78 -4.58
C ASP A 470 9.75 -8.33 -3.42
N ILE A 471 9.17 -9.19 -2.57
CA ILE A 471 9.87 -9.93 -1.50
C ILE A 471 10.79 -11.02 -2.07
N PHE A 472 10.42 -11.72 -3.15
CA PHE A 472 11.31 -12.71 -3.78
C PHE A 472 12.58 -12.08 -4.33
N GLU A 473 12.54 -10.86 -4.89
CA GLU A 473 13.74 -10.20 -5.44
C GLU A 473 14.83 -9.89 -4.40
N VAL A 474 14.46 -9.83 -3.11
CA VAL A 474 15.39 -9.59 -1.98
C VAL A 474 15.58 -10.81 -1.06
N MET A 475 15.03 -11.98 -1.41
CA MET A 475 15.00 -13.14 -0.52
C MET A 475 16.29 -13.99 -0.62
N ASP A 476 17.01 -14.13 0.50
CA ASP A 476 18.13 -15.07 0.61
C ASP A 476 17.66 -16.53 0.38
N PRO A 477 18.35 -17.35 -0.44
CA PRO A 477 17.96 -18.75 -0.69
C PRO A 477 17.88 -19.62 0.58
N GLY A 478 18.68 -19.32 1.61
CA GLY A 478 18.64 -20.00 2.90
C GLY A 478 17.41 -19.65 3.77
N GLU A 479 16.77 -18.52 3.50
CA GLU A 479 15.50 -18.12 4.12
C GLU A 479 14.31 -18.64 3.30
N PHE A 480 14.39 -18.59 1.97
CA PHE A 480 13.44 -19.23 1.04
C PHE A 480 13.21 -20.70 1.41
N ALA A 481 14.28 -21.44 1.69
CA ALA A 481 14.22 -22.86 2.02
C ALA A 481 13.35 -23.20 3.25
N LYS A 482 13.09 -22.24 4.16
CA LYS A 482 12.23 -22.41 5.33
C LYS A 482 10.75 -22.15 5.02
N VAL A 483 10.46 -21.25 4.09
CA VAL A 483 9.10 -20.76 3.79
C VAL A 483 8.49 -21.37 2.53
N GLN A 484 9.28 -22.07 1.72
CA GLN A 484 8.84 -22.64 0.44
C GLN A 484 7.59 -23.54 0.55
N GLU A 485 7.53 -24.47 1.51
CA GLU A 485 6.39 -25.37 1.67
C GLU A 485 5.05 -24.63 1.87
N PRO A 486 4.88 -23.77 2.91
CA PRO A 486 3.62 -23.04 3.11
C PRO A 486 3.35 -21.99 2.02
N LEU A 487 4.40 -21.39 1.43
CA LEU A 487 4.26 -20.39 0.37
C LEU A 487 3.76 -21.02 -0.94
N PHE A 488 4.41 -22.08 -1.43
CA PHE A 488 3.96 -22.79 -2.64
C PHE A 488 2.63 -23.51 -2.40
N ASN A 489 2.33 -23.98 -1.19
CA ASN A 489 0.98 -24.44 -0.84
C ASN A 489 -0.08 -23.34 -1.00
N GLN A 490 0.26 -22.05 -0.94
CA GLN A 490 -0.67 -20.96 -1.22
C GLN A 490 -0.65 -20.54 -2.71
N LEU A 491 0.51 -20.43 -3.34
CA LEU A 491 0.63 -20.16 -4.77
C LEU A 491 -0.09 -21.23 -5.62
N ALA A 492 -0.05 -22.50 -5.22
CA ALA A 492 -0.84 -23.59 -5.80
C ALA A 492 -2.35 -23.28 -5.86
N LYS A 493 -2.90 -22.67 -4.80
CA LYS A 493 -4.33 -22.29 -4.74
C LYS A 493 -4.63 -21.07 -5.60
N SER A 494 -3.74 -20.07 -5.62
CA SER A 494 -3.89 -18.88 -6.46
C SER A 494 -3.76 -19.22 -7.96
N VAL A 495 -2.88 -20.16 -8.33
CA VAL A 495 -2.80 -20.74 -9.69
C VAL A 495 -4.05 -21.55 -10.04
N ALA A 496 -4.64 -22.29 -9.09
CA ALA A 496 -5.92 -22.97 -9.25
C ALA A 496 -7.15 -22.03 -9.22
N SER A 497 -6.96 -20.72 -9.02
CA SER A 497 -8.07 -19.78 -8.85
C SER A 497 -8.87 -19.62 -10.15
N PRO A 498 -10.21 -19.76 -10.13
CA PRO A 498 -11.05 -19.51 -11.31
C PRO A 498 -11.07 -18.02 -11.70
N HIS A 499 -10.62 -17.12 -10.81
CA HIS A 499 -10.56 -15.69 -11.04
C HIS A 499 -9.30 -15.33 -11.85
N PHE A 500 -9.46 -15.04 -13.14
CA PHE A 500 -8.33 -15.02 -14.08
C PHE A 500 -7.17 -14.11 -13.65
N GLN A 501 -7.44 -12.91 -13.12
CA GLN A 501 -6.36 -11.99 -12.71
C GLN A 501 -5.47 -12.56 -11.59
N VAL A 502 -6.00 -13.44 -10.74
CA VAL A 502 -5.23 -14.08 -9.65
C VAL A 502 -4.34 -15.18 -10.23
N ALA A 503 -4.91 -16.09 -11.03
CA ALA A 503 -4.15 -17.17 -11.65
C ALA A 503 -3.12 -16.67 -12.66
N GLU A 504 -3.47 -15.65 -13.47
CA GLU A 504 -2.56 -14.96 -14.39
C GLU A 504 -1.42 -14.28 -13.62
N ARG A 505 -1.71 -13.58 -12.52
CA ARG A 505 -0.68 -12.91 -11.71
C ARG A 505 0.28 -13.90 -11.04
N ALA A 506 -0.25 -14.99 -10.47
CA ALA A 506 0.56 -16.03 -9.84
C ALA A 506 1.43 -16.79 -10.86
N LEU A 507 0.86 -17.12 -12.04
CA LEU A 507 1.61 -17.74 -13.13
C LEU A 507 2.66 -16.80 -13.75
N TYR A 508 2.57 -15.49 -13.54
CA TYR A 508 3.54 -14.51 -14.05
C TYR A 508 4.92 -14.66 -13.39
N PHE A 509 5.02 -15.20 -12.18
CA PHE A 509 6.30 -15.46 -11.50
C PHE A 509 7.25 -16.34 -12.33
N TRP A 510 6.72 -17.24 -13.16
CA TRP A 510 7.51 -18.07 -14.09
C TRP A 510 8.14 -17.29 -15.27
N ASN A 511 7.99 -15.96 -15.31
CA ASN A 511 8.76 -15.07 -16.18
C ASN A 511 9.96 -14.42 -15.47
N ASN A 512 10.03 -14.49 -14.13
CA ASN A 512 11.10 -13.90 -13.32
C ASN A 512 12.25 -14.91 -13.17
N GLU A 513 13.43 -14.59 -13.72
CA GLU A 513 14.58 -15.51 -13.73
C GLU A 513 15.05 -15.87 -12.31
N TYR A 514 14.97 -14.94 -11.34
CA TYR A 514 15.41 -15.22 -9.97
C TYR A 514 14.49 -16.22 -9.27
N PHE A 515 13.17 -16.03 -9.38
CA PHE A 515 12.17 -16.99 -8.91
C PHE A 515 12.36 -18.37 -9.56
N CYS A 516 12.63 -18.41 -10.87
CA CYS A 516 12.85 -19.67 -11.59
C CYS A 516 14.10 -20.42 -11.10
N ASN A 517 15.16 -19.71 -10.70
CA ASN A 517 16.35 -20.31 -10.11
C ASN A 517 16.06 -20.89 -8.71
N LEU A 518 15.40 -20.13 -7.83
CA LEU A 518 14.97 -20.62 -6.50
C LEU A 518 14.08 -21.88 -6.60
N VAL A 519 13.17 -21.90 -7.58
CA VAL A 519 12.31 -23.05 -7.89
C VAL A 519 13.11 -24.25 -8.43
N SER A 520 14.13 -24.01 -9.25
CA SER A 520 14.99 -25.06 -9.80
C SER A 520 15.83 -25.73 -8.71
N ASP A 521 16.46 -24.92 -7.84
CA ASP A 521 17.33 -25.41 -6.75
C ASP A 521 16.56 -26.20 -5.67
N ASN A 522 15.24 -26.01 -5.58
CA ASN A 522 14.36 -26.68 -4.61
C ASN A 522 13.24 -27.53 -5.27
N VAL A 523 13.43 -27.94 -6.53
CA VAL A 523 12.38 -28.58 -7.35
C VAL A 523 11.77 -29.83 -6.70
N GLU A 524 12.56 -30.56 -5.89
CA GLU A 524 12.14 -31.78 -5.19
C GLU A 524 11.00 -31.56 -4.21
N THR A 525 10.94 -30.38 -3.56
CA THR A 525 9.86 -30.00 -2.65
C THR A 525 8.73 -29.26 -3.38
N ILE A 526 9.07 -28.43 -4.37
CA ILE A 526 8.12 -27.52 -5.01
C ILE A 526 7.26 -28.21 -6.08
N LEU A 527 7.82 -29.13 -6.87
CA LEU A 527 7.10 -29.78 -7.96
C LEU A 527 5.90 -30.62 -7.47
N PRO A 528 6.00 -31.49 -6.43
CA PRO A 528 4.84 -32.23 -5.93
C PRO A 528 3.66 -31.32 -5.54
N ILE A 529 3.94 -30.19 -4.87
CA ILE A 529 2.94 -29.20 -4.45
C ILE A 529 2.28 -28.52 -5.67
N MET A 530 3.07 -28.14 -6.66
CA MET A 530 2.60 -27.41 -7.85
C MET A 530 2.02 -28.31 -8.96
N PHE A 531 2.28 -29.63 -8.94
CA PHE A 531 1.90 -30.52 -10.03
C PHE A 531 0.39 -30.57 -10.24
N ALA A 532 -0.39 -30.82 -9.19
CA ALA A 532 -1.85 -30.98 -9.27
C ALA A 532 -2.57 -29.77 -9.91
N PRO A 533 -2.44 -28.51 -9.41
CA PRO A 533 -3.17 -27.37 -9.97
C PRO A 533 -2.76 -27.03 -11.40
N LEU A 534 -1.47 -27.21 -11.74
CA LEU A 534 -0.99 -27.03 -13.12
C LEU A 534 -1.55 -28.13 -14.03
N TYR A 535 -1.47 -29.39 -13.62
CA TYR A 535 -1.95 -30.52 -14.42
C TYR A 535 -3.46 -30.45 -14.66
N GLU A 536 -4.26 -30.05 -13.67
CA GLU A 536 -5.70 -29.87 -13.82
C GLU A 536 -6.05 -28.72 -14.77
N ASN A 537 -5.49 -27.52 -14.58
CA ASN A 537 -5.69 -26.40 -15.49
C ASN A 537 -5.25 -26.73 -16.93
N SER A 538 -4.21 -27.55 -17.12
CA SER A 538 -3.74 -27.96 -18.45
C SER A 538 -4.76 -28.79 -19.25
N LYS A 539 -5.64 -29.55 -18.57
CA LYS A 539 -6.72 -30.33 -19.20
C LYS A 539 -7.76 -29.41 -19.85
N GLY A 540 -8.01 -28.25 -19.24
CA GLY A 540 -8.87 -27.21 -19.79
C GLY A 540 -9.13 -26.10 -18.78
N HIS A 541 -8.70 -24.89 -19.11
CA HIS A 541 -9.06 -23.66 -18.40
C HIS A 541 -9.87 -22.74 -19.32
N TRP A 542 -10.86 -22.02 -18.80
CA TRP A 542 -11.79 -21.23 -19.61
C TRP A 542 -11.10 -20.04 -20.31
N ASN A 543 -10.13 -19.41 -19.65
CA ASN A 543 -9.26 -18.40 -20.23
C ASN A 543 -8.03 -19.09 -20.87
N ARG A 544 -7.85 -18.85 -22.18
CA ARG A 544 -6.77 -19.40 -23.00
C ARG A 544 -5.37 -18.86 -22.66
N THR A 545 -5.25 -17.65 -22.11
CA THR A 545 -3.96 -17.07 -21.71
C THR A 545 -3.36 -17.89 -20.56
N ILE A 546 -4.15 -18.10 -19.49
CA ILE A 546 -3.80 -18.96 -18.36
C ILE A 546 -3.47 -20.38 -18.83
N HIS A 547 -4.27 -20.95 -19.74
CA HIS A 547 -4.00 -22.27 -20.32
C HIS A 547 -2.60 -22.33 -20.95
N SER A 548 -2.20 -21.31 -21.72
CA SER A 548 -0.87 -21.19 -22.30
C SER A 548 0.25 -20.96 -21.27
N MET A 549 0.00 -20.19 -20.21
CA MET A 549 0.98 -19.94 -19.14
C MET A 549 1.23 -21.20 -18.30
N VAL A 550 0.17 -21.97 -18.00
CA VAL A 550 0.27 -23.28 -17.33
C VAL A 550 1.13 -24.25 -18.14
N TYR A 551 0.95 -24.34 -19.48
CA TYR A 551 1.83 -25.16 -20.31
C TYR A 551 3.30 -24.70 -20.29
N ASN A 552 3.57 -23.40 -20.13
CA ASN A 552 4.94 -22.88 -20.00
C ASN A 552 5.57 -23.30 -18.66
N ALA A 553 4.86 -23.13 -17.54
CA ALA A 553 5.32 -23.55 -16.22
C ALA A 553 5.54 -25.08 -16.15
N MET A 554 4.60 -25.87 -16.66
CA MET A 554 4.74 -27.34 -16.72
C MET A 554 5.90 -27.80 -17.60
N LYS A 555 6.15 -27.11 -18.73
CA LYS A 555 7.31 -27.37 -19.59
C LYS A 555 8.61 -27.13 -18.82
N MET A 556 8.71 -26.02 -18.08
CA MET A 556 9.89 -25.68 -17.28
C MET A 556 10.16 -26.76 -16.22
N PHE A 557 9.15 -27.17 -15.44
CA PHE A 557 9.32 -28.27 -14.47
C PHE A 557 9.75 -29.60 -15.12
N MET A 558 9.18 -29.94 -16.28
CA MET A 558 9.56 -31.15 -17.04
C MET A 558 10.98 -31.07 -17.63
N GLU A 559 11.53 -29.86 -17.83
CA GLU A 559 12.91 -29.65 -18.28
C GLU A 559 13.92 -29.60 -17.12
N ILE A 560 13.51 -29.13 -15.93
CA ILE A 560 14.34 -29.13 -14.71
C ILE A 560 14.54 -30.55 -14.17
N ASN A 561 13.45 -31.28 -13.86
CA ASN A 561 13.53 -32.66 -13.39
C ASN A 561 12.52 -33.57 -14.14
N PRO A 562 12.96 -34.19 -15.26
CA PRO A 562 12.11 -35.07 -16.03
C PRO A 562 11.74 -36.39 -15.34
N GLN A 563 12.38 -36.78 -14.24
CA GLN A 563 12.06 -38.04 -13.54
C GLN A 563 10.93 -37.78 -12.54
N LEU A 564 11.16 -36.84 -11.62
CA LEU A 564 10.16 -36.39 -10.64
C LEU A 564 8.84 -35.94 -11.29
N PHE A 565 8.91 -35.31 -12.47
CA PHE A 565 7.69 -34.94 -13.21
C PHE A 565 6.85 -36.15 -13.67
N ASP A 566 7.47 -37.26 -14.08
CA ASP A 566 6.74 -38.47 -14.45
C ASP A 566 6.27 -39.25 -13.20
N GLU A 567 6.99 -39.15 -12.08
CA GLU A 567 6.63 -39.71 -10.77
C GLU A 567 5.40 -39.01 -10.18
N CYS A 568 5.42 -37.68 -10.03
CA CYS A 568 4.24 -36.90 -9.63
C CYS A 568 3.03 -37.13 -10.56
N SER A 569 3.28 -37.39 -11.85
CA SER A 569 2.23 -37.73 -12.80
C SER A 569 1.66 -39.14 -12.60
N HIS A 570 2.44 -40.09 -12.08
CA HIS A 570 1.97 -41.40 -11.64
C HIS A 570 1.15 -41.27 -10.36
N GLU A 571 1.72 -40.67 -9.31
CA GLU A 571 1.11 -40.46 -7.99
C GLU A 571 -0.23 -39.74 -8.09
N PHE A 572 -0.30 -38.64 -8.86
CA PHE A 572 -1.56 -37.93 -9.10
C PHE A 572 -2.60 -38.84 -9.78
N THR A 573 -2.18 -39.68 -10.74
CA THR A 573 -3.09 -40.61 -11.43
C THR A 573 -3.60 -41.70 -10.48
N GLU A 574 -2.73 -42.25 -9.64
CA GLU A 574 -3.09 -43.25 -8.62
C GLU A 574 -3.99 -42.66 -7.52
N HIS A 575 -3.67 -41.47 -7.03
CA HIS A 575 -4.49 -40.74 -6.08
C HIS A 575 -5.91 -40.48 -6.64
N GLN A 576 -6.04 -40.11 -7.92
CA GLN A 576 -7.34 -39.96 -8.57
C GLN A 576 -8.08 -41.30 -8.75
N ASN A 577 -7.40 -42.38 -9.18
CA ASN A 577 -8.02 -43.70 -9.32
C ASN A 577 -8.53 -44.27 -7.98
N ASN A 578 -7.84 -43.96 -6.89
CA ASN A 578 -8.18 -44.41 -5.54
C ASN A 578 -9.17 -43.46 -4.82
N ALA A 579 -9.67 -42.40 -5.49
CA ALA A 579 -10.53 -41.39 -4.86
C ALA A 579 -11.84 -41.97 -4.33
N ASP A 580 -12.58 -42.72 -5.16
CA ASP A 580 -13.84 -43.40 -4.80
C ASP A 580 -13.64 -44.35 -3.60
N GLN A 581 -12.46 -44.99 -3.50
CA GLN A 581 -12.13 -45.88 -2.39
C GLN A 581 -11.90 -45.09 -1.10
N ARG A 582 -11.20 -43.94 -1.14
CA ARG A 582 -11.03 -43.06 0.02
C ARG A 582 -12.35 -42.43 0.47
N GLU A 583 -13.21 -42.05 -0.47
CA GLU A 583 -14.56 -41.55 -0.14
C GLU A 583 -15.42 -42.64 0.50
N LYS A 584 -15.38 -43.88 -0.03
CA LYS A 584 -16.05 -45.01 0.61
C LYS A 584 -15.51 -45.29 2.01
N ILE A 585 -14.20 -45.37 2.21
CA ILE A 585 -13.59 -45.57 3.54
C ILE A 585 -14.04 -44.46 4.52
N ARG A 586 -14.18 -43.22 4.03
CA ARG A 586 -14.72 -42.10 4.82
C ARG A 586 -16.21 -42.31 5.17
N SER A 587 -17.04 -42.79 4.24
CA SER A 587 -18.43 -43.16 4.52
C SER A 587 -18.53 -44.29 5.54
N ASP A 588 -17.79 -45.39 5.34
CA ASP A 588 -17.76 -46.54 6.22
C ASP A 588 -17.34 -46.12 7.66
N ARG A 589 -16.37 -45.20 7.80
CA ARG A 589 -15.99 -44.58 9.09
C ARG A 589 -17.16 -43.77 9.72
N TRP A 590 -17.91 -42.99 8.95
CA TRP A 590 -19.07 -42.23 9.44
C TRP A 590 -20.23 -43.14 9.86
N ASP A 591 -20.53 -44.19 9.08
CA ASP A 591 -21.59 -45.16 9.39
C ASP A 591 -21.31 -45.90 10.71
N ILE A 592 -20.05 -46.26 10.97
CA ILE A 592 -19.60 -46.83 12.26
C ILE A 592 -19.83 -45.83 13.42
N ILE A 593 -19.54 -44.54 13.22
CA ILE A 593 -19.76 -43.49 14.24
C ILE A 593 -21.26 -43.30 14.49
N GLU A 594 -22.09 -43.26 13.46
CA GLU A 594 -23.54 -43.11 13.59
C GLU A 594 -24.16 -44.32 14.30
N GLN A 595 -23.68 -45.53 13.99
CA GLN A 595 -24.11 -46.76 14.67
C GLN A 595 -23.72 -46.76 16.15
N GLN A 596 -22.47 -46.40 16.49
CA GLN A 596 -22.07 -46.23 17.89
C GLN A 596 -22.92 -45.18 18.63
N ALA A 597 -23.35 -44.11 17.96
CA ALA A 597 -24.23 -43.11 18.55
C ALA A 597 -25.66 -43.66 18.80
N LYS A 598 -26.20 -44.46 17.87
CA LYS A 598 -27.48 -45.18 18.03
C LYS A 598 -27.41 -46.16 19.20
N ASP A 599 -26.35 -46.96 19.29
CA ASP A 599 -26.19 -47.98 20.32
C ASP A 599 -26.04 -47.38 21.72
N ARG A 600 -25.26 -46.29 21.87
CA ARG A 600 -25.19 -45.52 23.12
C ARG A 600 -26.54 -44.93 23.51
N LYS A 601 -27.32 -44.42 22.56
CA LYS A 601 -28.69 -43.90 22.80
C LYS A 601 -29.66 -45.01 23.25
N ASN A 602 -29.43 -46.25 22.80
CA ASN A 602 -30.18 -47.44 23.20
C ASN A 602 -29.68 -48.08 24.51
N GLY A 603 -28.73 -47.44 25.21
CA GLY A 603 -28.21 -47.90 26.51
C GLY A 603 -27.13 -48.98 26.42
N ILE A 604 -26.61 -49.28 25.23
CA ILE A 604 -25.51 -50.24 25.05
C ILE A 604 -24.20 -49.55 25.49
N PRO A 605 -23.43 -50.14 26.44
CA PRO A 605 -22.15 -49.58 26.84
C PRO A 605 -21.13 -49.66 25.67
N PRO A 606 -20.17 -48.73 25.58
CA PRO A 606 -19.16 -48.79 24.53
C PRO A 606 -18.35 -50.09 24.63
N PRO A 607 -17.89 -50.66 23.50
CA PRO A 607 -16.93 -51.76 23.54
C PRO A 607 -15.65 -51.30 24.27
N PRO A 608 -14.94 -52.22 24.95
CA PRO A 608 -13.64 -51.89 25.53
C PRO A 608 -12.69 -51.38 24.42
N PRO A 609 -11.80 -50.42 24.71
CA PRO A 609 -10.86 -49.93 23.72
C PRO A 609 -9.99 -51.09 23.21
N PRO A 610 -9.67 -51.14 21.90
CA PRO A 610 -8.83 -52.18 21.35
C PRO A 610 -7.45 -52.17 22.03
N ALA A 611 -6.85 -53.35 22.19
CA ALA A 611 -5.47 -53.44 22.63
C ALA A 611 -4.55 -52.71 21.63
N LEU A 612 -3.63 -51.89 22.16
CA LEU A 612 -2.77 -51.01 21.38
C LEU A 612 -1.70 -51.81 20.63
N ASP A 613 -2.04 -52.28 19.42
CA ASP A 613 -1.06 -52.84 18.46
C ASP A 613 -1.55 -52.76 17.00
N VAL A 614 -2.20 -51.65 16.64
CA VAL A 614 -2.53 -51.29 15.26
C VAL A 614 -2.00 -49.88 14.99
N PRO A 615 -1.04 -49.69 14.07
CA PRO A 615 -0.68 -48.36 13.58
C PRO A 615 -1.87 -47.75 12.84
N GLU A 616 -2.35 -46.59 13.26
CA GLU A 616 -3.34 -45.84 12.47
C GLU A 616 -2.69 -45.39 11.15
N PRO A 617 -3.27 -45.73 9.98
CA PRO A 617 -2.90 -45.07 8.73
C PRO A 617 -3.52 -43.67 8.79
N ILE A 618 -2.73 -42.71 9.27
CA ILE A 618 -3.09 -41.30 9.26
C ILE A 618 -3.24 -40.89 7.79
N ASP A 619 -4.41 -40.41 7.38
CA ASP A 619 -4.59 -39.79 6.07
C ASP A 619 -3.57 -38.65 5.94
N GLU A 620 -2.71 -38.64 4.90
CA GLU A 620 -1.56 -37.71 4.83
C GLU A 620 -1.97 -36.23 4.86
N VAL A 621 -3.18 -35.93 4.38
CA VAL A 621 -3.81 -34.61 4.47
C VAL A 621 -4.14 -34.24 5.92
N GLU A 622 -4.59 -35.20 6.74
CA GLU A 622 -4.72 -35.02 8.18
C GLU A 622 -3.34 -34.98 8.87
N ALA A 623 -2.34 -35.75 8.44
CA ALA A 623 -0.99 -35.66 8.98
C ALA A 623 -0.39 -34.24 8.83
N MET A 624 -0.38 -33.70 7.60
CA MET A 624 0.12 -32.34 7.32
C MET A 624 -0.69 -31.27 8.06
N THR A 625 -2.01 -31.34 8.05
CA THR A 625 -2.85 -30.32 8.72
C THR A 625 -2.75 -30.43 10.24
N HIS A 626 -2.72 -31.62 10.81
CA HIS A 626 -2.63 -31.82 12.26
C HIS A 626 -1.23 -31.52 12.79
N GLU A 627 -0.16 -31.74 12.01
CA GLU A 627 1.17 -31.22 12.35
C GLU A 627 1.25 -29.70 12.22
N SER A 628 0.70 -29.10 11.16
CA SER A 628 0.60 -27.64 11.01
C SER A 628 -0.14 -27.00 12.19
N GLN A 629 -1.27 -27.58 12.60
CA GLN A 629 -2.05 -27.15 13.77
C GLN A 629 -1.24 -27.26 15.07
N LYS A 630 -0.39 -28.30 15.18
CA LYS A 630 0.46 -28.57 16.36
C LYS A 630 1.66 -27.62 16.42
N ARG A 631 2.32 -27.33 15.30
CA ARG A 631 3.35 -26.28 15.17
C ARG A 631 2.74 -24.91 15.52
N LEU A 632 1.57 -24.56 14.97
CA LEU A 632 0.86 -23.32 15.26
C LEU A 632 0.46 -23.18 16.75
N ASN A 633 0.08 -24.27 17.40
CA ASN A 633 -0.24 -24.26 18.84
C ASN A 633 1.01 -24.26 19.73
N THR A 634 2.15 -24.79 19.26
CA THR A 634 3.45 -24.68 19.95
C THR A 634 3.93 -23.22 19.94
N LEU A 635 3.81 -22.54 18.79
CA LEU A 635 4.11 -21.10 18.67
C LEU A 635 3.23 -20.25 19.61
N LYS A 636 1.93 -20.55 19.72
CA LYS A 636 1.05 -19.90 20.72
C LYS A 636 1.48 -20.11 22.18
N LEU A 637 2.12 -21.23 22.50
CA LEU A 637 2.61 -21.53 23.85
C LEU A 637 3.96 -20.86 24.17
N GLN A 638 4.53 -20.09 23.23
CA GLN A 638 5.76 -19.32 23.43
C GLN A 638 5.53 -17.80 23.49
N GLU A 639 4.28 -17.31 23.35
CA GLU A 639 3.89 -15.90 23.51
C GLU A 639 3.41 -15.52 24.94
N ASP A 640 3.86 -16.23 25.99
CA ASP A 640 3.58 -15.86 27.39
C ASP A 640 4.88 -15.80 28.23
N PRO A 641 5.39 -14.61 28.61
CA PRO A 641 6.64 -14.47 29.35
C PRO A 641 6.42 -14.32 30.85
N ASP A 642 6.66 -15.37 31.64
CA ASP A 642 6.99 -15.19 33.06
C ASP A 642 8.06 -16.18 33.56
N ALA A 643 8.95 -15.69 34.42
CA ALA A 643 10.20 -16.36 34.78
C ALA A 643 10.47 -16.31 36.28
N SER A 644 10.09 -17.36 37.01
CA SER A 644 10.68 -17.65 38.32
C SER A 644 10.64 -19.12 38.76
N LYS A 645 11.83 -19.73 38.83
CA LYS A 645 12.46 -20.37 40.01
C LYS A 645 11.59 -21.27 40.94
N GLU A 646 12.08 -22.40 41.48
CA GLU A 646 13.48 -22.89 41.56
C GLU A 646 13.60 -24.41 41.83
N ARG A 647 14.51 -25.06 41.07
CA ARG A 647 15.40 -26.19 41.42
C ARG A 647 14.87 -27.58 41.87
N PRO A 648 15.67 -28.67 41.66
CA PRO A 648 15.22 -30.05 41.80
C PRO A 648 15.58 -30.72 43.14
N SER A 649 14.92 -31.83 43.45
CA SER A 649 15.37 -32.82 44.44
C SER A 649 15.85 -34.10 43.73
N ARG A 650 16.81 -34.81 44.33
CA ARG A 650 17.60 -35.88 43.71
C ARG A 650 17.32 -37.21 44.40
N GLU A 651 17.19 -38.29 43.64
CA GLU A 651 17.02 -39.63 44.19
C GLU A 651 18.24 -40.08 45.00
N GLY A 652 17.99 -40.91 46.02
CA GLY A 652 19.00 -41.59 46.83
C GLY A 652 18.38 -42.83 47.47
N THR A 653 18.96 -44.00 47.21
CA THR A 653 18.44 -45.30 47.66
C THR A 653 18.58 -45.51 49.18
N PRO A 654 17.70 -46.32 49.79
CA PRO A 654 17.58 -46.38 51.25
C PRO A 654 18.62 -47.28 51.90
N ASN A 655 18.94 -47.01 53.17
CA ASN A 655 19.44 -48.04 54.07
C ASN A 655 18.93 -47.84 55.51
N SER A 656 18.98 -48.92 56.29
CA SER A 656 18.53 -49.06 57.69
C SER A 656 19.20 -48.01 58.63
N THR A 657 18.72 -47.64 59.82
CA THR A 657 18.07 -48.49 60.85
C THR A 657 17.32 -47.70 61.96
N ARG A 658 16.27 -48.30 62.54
CA ARG A 658 15.82 -48.26 63.97
C ARG A 658 15.52 -46.93 64.73
N ARG A 659 14.26 -46.90 65.22
CA ARG A 659 13.78 -46.59 66.61
C ARG A 659 13.69 -45.15 67.14
N ARG A 660 12.55 -44.90 67.83
CA ARG A 660 12.27 -44.05 69.03
C ARG A 660 13.00 -42.68 69.13
N GLY A 661 12.33 -41.53 69.22
CA GLY A 661 10.94 -41.21 69.59
C GLY A 661 10.83 -40.58 70.99
N SER A 662 9.65 -40.02 71.31
CA SER A 662 9.23 -39.39 72.59
C SER A 662 9.57 -37.91 72.87
N ILE A 663 8.47 -37.15 73.08
CA ILE A 663 8.20 -36.28 74.27
C ILE A 663 8.65 -34.79 74.27
N ARG A 664 7.62 -33.95 74.07
CA ARG A 664 7.17 -32.75 74.86
C ARG A 664 8.05 -31.50 75.06
N ASN A 665 7.32 -30.38 75.15
CA ASN A 665 7.52 -29.21 76.04
C ASN A 665 8.69 -28.24 75.73
N SER A 666 8.65 -26.96 76.12
CA SER A 666 7.53 -26.09 76.53
C SER A 666 7.98 -24.62 76.71
N GLY A 667 7.07 -23.65 76.57
CA GLY A 667 7.26 -22.24 76.97
C GLY A 667 6.57 -21.30 75.97
N ARG A 668 5.68 -20.37 76.34
CA ARG A 668 5.82 -19.19 77.24
C ARG A 668 6.82 -18.16 76.68
N ARG A 669 6.50 -16.87 76.56
CA ARG A 669 5.39 -16.08 77.17
C ARG A 669 5.17 -14.75 76.43
N ARG A 670 3.90 -14.28 76.36
CA ARG A 670 3.33 -12.90 76.58
C ARG A 670 4.15 -11.65 76.12
N ARG A 671 3.54 -10.53 75.69
CA ARG A 671 2.19 -9.97 75.99
C ARG A 671 1.78 -8.82 75.01
N SER A 672 0.47 -8.61 74.81
CA SER A 672 -0.28 -7.33 74.53
C SER A 672 0.28 -6.26 73.57
N GLY A 673 -0.49 -5.60 72.69
CA GLY A 673 -1.94 -5.55 72.38
C GLY A 673 -2.17 -4.54 71.21
N SER A 674 -3.36 -4.18 70.72
CA SER A 674 -4.76 -4.49 71.07
C SER A 674 -5.72 -4.11 69.90
N GLY A 675 -6.89 -4.76 69.80
CA GLY A 675 -8.00 -4.40 68.89
C GLY A 675 -8.08 -5.29 67.62
N SER A 676 -8.82 -6.40 67.61
CA SER A 676 -10.28 -6.53 67.42
C SER A 676 -10.78 -6.02 66.04
N GLU A 677 -11.04 -6.86 65.04
CA GLU A 677 -12.26 -7.71 64.85
C GLU A 677 -13.50 -6.92 64.35
N VAL A 678 -14.38 -7.38 63.44
CA VAL A 678 -14.39 -8.59 62.56
C VAL A 678 -15.34 -8.39 61.33
N ARG A 679 -15.40 -9.37 60.42
CA ARG A 679 -16.32 -9.56 59.25
C ARG A 679 -17.82 -9.76 59.70
N PRO A 680 -18.86 -10.10 58.86
CA PRO A 680 -19.03 -10.08 57.38
C PRO A 680 -20.47 -9.65 56.85
N ARG A 681 -20.68 -9.73 55.52
CA ARG A 681 -21.90 -10.21 54.78
C ARG A 681 -23.33 -9.59 54.96
N ARG A 682 -23.80 -8.97 53.86
CA ARG A 682 -25.04 -9.24 53.06
C ARG A 682 -26.46 -8.80 53.57
N ARG A 683 -27.34 -8.53 52.57
CA ARG A 683 -28.82 -8.25 52.58
C ARG A 683 -29.26 -6.83 53.01
N SER A 684 -30.42 -6.28 52.61
CA SER A 684 -31.07 -6.11 51.27
C SER A 684 -32.49 -5.50 51.38
N VAL A 685 -32.70 -4.24 50.98
CA VAL A 685 -33.98 -3.49 50.82
C VAL A 685 -33.72 -2.35 49.79
N GLY A 686 -34.64 -1.80 48.97
CA GLY A 686 -36.03 -2.18 48.64
C GLY A 686 -36.94 -0.96 48.35
N SER A 687 -37.65 -0.94 47.20
CA SER A 687 -38.46 0.18 46.63
C SER A 687 -37.66 1.46 46.25
N GLY A 688 -37.92 2.19 45.16
CA GLY A 688 -38.87 2.07 44.03
C GLY A 688 -38.41 3.04 42.89
N THR A 689 -39.16 3.44 41.85
CA THR A 689 -40.50 3.05 41.33
C THR A 689 -40.69 3.70 39.94
N SER A 690 -41.42 3.06 38.99
CA SER A 690 -41.88 3.55 37.66
C SER A 690 -40.78 3.94 36.63
N ALA A 691 -40.59 3.38 35.43
CA ALA A 691 -41.34 2.50 34.49
C ALA A 691 -42.08 3.19 33.32
N THR A 692 -41.43 3.25 32.15
CA THR A 692 -41.99 3.27 30.75
C THR A 692 -40.84 3.17 29.74
N ASN A 693 -40.97 2.58 28.55
CA ASN A 693 -41.58 1.28 28.20
C ASN A 693 -40.87 0.74 26.93
N VAL A 694 -40.87 -0.57 26.68
CA VAL A 694 -40.14 -1.19 25.55
C VAL A 694 -41.11 -1.78 24.52
N GLN A 695 -40.80 -1.60 23.23
CA GLN A 695 -41.29 -2.50 22.16
C GLN A 695 -40.15 -2.86 21.21
N ILE A 696 -39.84 -4.15 21.13
CA ILE A 696 -39.07 -4.79 20.06
C ILE A 696 -40.01 -5.82 19.43
N LEU A 697 -40.15 -5.79 18.11
CA LEU A 697 -41.19 -6.52 17.39
C LEU A 697 -40.56 -7.67 16.59
N HIS A 698 -40.59 -8.87 17.15
CA HIS A 698 -40.26 -10.10 16.42
C HIS A 698 -41.28 -10.34 15.30
N ARG A 699 -40.81 -10.78 14.13
CA ARG A 699 -41.68 -11.28 13.05
C ARG A 699 -41.10 -12.56 12.47
N SER A 700 -41.89 -13.63 12.46
CA SER A 700 -41.54 -14.93 11.90
C SER A 700 -42.25 -15.14 10.55
N ASN A 701 -41.68 -16.01 9.72
CA ASN A 701 -42.24 -16.34 8.40
C ASN A 701 -43.62 -17.01 8.50
N SER A 702 -44.45 -16.76 7.49
CA SER A 702 -45.47 -17.71 7.03
C SER A 702 -45.65 -17.57 5.53
N THR A 703 -45.88 -18.69 4.85
CA THR A 703 -45.99 -18.81 3.39
C THR A 703 -47.31 -18.26 2.84
N LYS A 704 -47.25 -17.59 1.68
CA LYS A 704 -48.06 -17.93 0.50
C LYS A 704 -47.47 -17.32 -0.76
#